data_AF-A0A674GDD0-F1
#
_entry.id   AF-A0A674GDD0-F1
#
_cell.length_a   1.000
_cell.length_b   1.000
_cell.length_c   1.000
_cell.angle_alpha   90.00
_cell.angle_beta   90.00
_cell.angle_gamma   90.00
#
_symmetry.space_group_name_H-M   'P 1'
#
loop_
_entity.id
_entity.type
_entity.pdbx_description
1 polymer ?
#
loop_
_entity_poly.entity_id
_entity_poly.type
_entity_poly.pdbx_seq_one_letter_code
_entity_poly.pdbx_strand_id
1 'polypeptide(L)'
;MQPAGKAPHASSIFHAPLHHYHTFPIKTQSQNHHSITEWFGLEETLKTVSIQSPAMGKDNFQGITSPSAPSQLALNISRDGASTTLGELRPTPQHPHGPSQGRSQSAGKPGGDGRGFPGRRGRAAAAGPGPPGPGAGSEAAAPPSRSAAGGVGAVPAPPPDRHGEGHLCKRRKRKKMKLLFVIFLMNLLHQHAGKSLRRDGSSLKSFEDIKNEIAGYTNIAKAIIDLAVHGKAQNRSYDRLAVFADTIGPRLSGSKNLEAAIKYMFSALQKDGLENVHLEPVKVPHWERGEEFAVMLEPRNHSIAILGLGNSIATPPEGITAEVIVVASFDELHKRAQEAKGKIVVYNEPFISYGETVQYRLQGAVEAAKVGAVASLIRSIASFSIHSPHTGGQSYQPDVPQIPTACITVEDAEMMSRMSLRGTKIVVHLRMGAKTYPDSLSFNTVAEIAGSKYPEQVVLVSGHLDSWDVGQGAMDDGGGAFISWEALSLIKDLGLRPKRTLRLVLWTGEEQGGVGAKQYYQLHKENISNFDIVMESDAGTFKPSGLGFSGSAEARDIVKEIMTLLQPINATDVYDTADGTDIAYWMRDGVPGASLYNDINKYFWFHHSQGDTMTVQDPNQMNLCAAVWTVVSYVIADMEDMLPR
;
A
#
# COMPACT_ATOMS: atom_id res chain seq x y z
N MET A 1 -59.69 63.01 27.32
CA MET A 1 -60.52 61.87 27.77
C MET A 1 -59.65 60.91 28.56
N GLN A 2 -60.11 60.48 29.73
CA GLN A 2 -59.68 59.27 30.46
C GLN A 2 -60.50 58.05 29.96
N PRO A 3 -60.30 56.76 30.40
CA PRO A 3 -59.77 56.23 31.68
C PRO A 3 -58.57 55.25 31.55
N ALA A 4 -57.67 55.13 32.55
CA ALA A 4 -57.66 54.23 33.72
C ALA A 4 -57.67 52.71 33.41
N GLY A 5 -56.87 51.80 34.01
CA GLY A 5 -55.80 51.94 35.02
C GLY A 5 -55.87 50.86 36.12
N LYS A 6 -54.80 50.09 36.38
CA LYS A 6 -54.51 49.36 37.64
C LYS A 6 -53.15 48.64 37.67
N ALA A 7 -52.54 48.64 38.86
CA ALA A 7 -51.39 47.84 39.35
C ALA A 7 -51.62 47.66 40.89
N PRO A 8 -50.72 47.13 41.74
CA PRO A 8 -49.49 46.32 41.53
C PRO A 8 -49.51 45.02 42.38
N HIS A 9 -48.38 44.28 42.47
CA HIS A 9 -47.82 43.76 43.74
C HIS A 9 -46.43 43.12 43.54
N ALA A 10 -45.61 43.11 44.59
CA ALA A 10 -44.27 42.53 44.61
C ALA A 10 -44.03 41.70 45.89
N SER A 11 -43.23 40.63 45.78
CA SER A 11 -42.59 39.91 46.89
C SER A 11 -41.44 39.04 46.38
N SER A 12 -40.44 38.78 47.23
CA SER A 12 -39.10 38.26 46.89
C SER A 12 -38.70 37.05 47.75
N ILE A 13 -37.41 36.65 47.70
CA ILE A 13 -36.71 35.60 48.50
C ILE A 13 -36.99 34.16 47.96
N PHE A 14 -36.07 33.19 47.75
CA PHE A 14 -34.65 32.92 48.12
C PHE A 14 -33.77 32.68 46.85
N HIS A 15 -32.51 33.10 46.72
CA HIS A 15 -31.25 32.69 47.40
C HIS A 15 -30.69 31.28 47.06
N ALA A 16 -29.69 31.23 46.16
CA ALA A 16 -28.63 30.21 46.08
C ALA A 16 -27.36 30.85 45.45
N PRO A 17 -26.12 30.48 45.85
CA PRO A 17 -24.95 31.36 45.66
C PRO A 17 -24.12 31.13 44.40
N LEU A 18 -23.45 32.21 43.95
CA LEU A 18 -22.36 32.19 42.98
C LEU A 18 -21.11 31.56 43.58
N HIS A 19 -20.54 30.54 42.94
CA HIS A 19 -19.18 30.10 43.22
C HIS A 19 -18.17 30.83 42.32
N HIS A 20 -17.25 31.54 42.95
CA HIS A 20 -16.07 32.10 42.30
C HIS A 20 -15.18 30.97 41.76
N TYR A 21 -14.90 30.98 40.45
CA TYR A 21 -13.69 30.35 39.92
C TYR A 21 -12.61 31.42 39.76
N HIS A 22 -11.53 31.27 40.53
CA HIS A 22 -10.35 32.12 40.43
C HIS A 22 -9.64 31.90 39.10
N THR A 23 -9.47 32.97 38.33
CA THR A 23 -8.53 33.03 37.22
C THR A 23 -7.10 33.05 37.75
N PHE A 24 -6.41 31.92 37.66
CA PHE A 24 -4.96 31.86 37.83
C PHE A 24 -4.26 31.97 36.46
N PRO A 25 -3.28 32.86 36.30
CA PRO A 25 -2.54 32.98 35.05
C PRO A 25 -1.49 31.85 34.96
N ILE A 26 -1.68 30.92 34.02
CA ILE A 26 -0.62 29.97 33.66
C ILE A 26 0.42 30.74 32.87
N LYS A 27 1.50 31.14 33.56
CA LYS A 27 2.75 31.54 32.90
C LYS A 27 3.30 30.32 32.17
N THR A 28 3.62 30.49 30.89
CA THR A 28 4.46 29.55 30.14
C THR A 28 5.86 29.53 30.75
N GLN A 29 6.14 28.54 31.61
CA GLN A 29 7.51 28.17 31.92
C GLN A 29 8.00 27.16 30.89
N SER A 30 9.07 27.51 30.19
CA SER A 30 9.95 26.54 29.54
C SER A 30 10.46 25.56 30.60
N GLN A 31 10.12 24.29 30.51
CA GLN A 31 10.81 23.24 31.26
C GLN A 31 11.82 22.53 30.36
N ASN A 32 13.02 22.40 30.90
CA ASN A 32 14.17 21.82 30.23
C ASN A 32 13.99 20.31 30.02
N HIS A 33 14.75 19.78 29.06
CA HIS A 33 14.97 18.35 28.90
C HIS A 33 15.30 17.67 30.24
N HIS A 34 14.55 16.61 30.56
CA HIS A 34 15.07 15.51 31.34
C HIS A 34 14.86 14.19 30.60
N SER A 35 16.00 13.65 30.16
CA SER A 35 16.30 12.24 29.86
C SER A 35 15.22 11.22 30.26
N ILE A 36 14.68 10.51 29.26
CA ILE A 36 14.29 9.10 29.41
C ILE A 36 15.37 8.28 28.72
N THR A 37 16.44 7.97 29.47
CA THR A 37 17.53 7.10 29.03
C THR A 37 17.89 6.19 30.19
N GLU A 38 17.27 5.00 30.28
CA GLU A 38 17.76 3.88 31.12
C GLU A 38 17.01 2.53 30.94
N TRP A 39 16.74 2.11 29.69
CA TRP A 39 16.52 0.69 29.38
C TRP A 39 17.28 0.34 28.09
N PHE A 40 17.93 -0.84 28.10
CA PHE A 40 18.95 -1.30 27.14
C PHE A 40 20.31 -0.59 27.21
N GLY A 41 21.14 -1.04 28.16
CA GLY A 41 22.59 -0.84 28.08
C GLY A 41 23.21 -1.83 27.09
N LEU A 42 23.77 -1.31 25.99
CA LEU A 42 24.86 -1.88 25.19
C LEU A 42 25.21 -0.88 24.08
N GLU A 43 26.19 -0.01 24.36
CA GLU A 43 26.74 0.94 23.39
C GLU A 43 27.97 0.34 22.66
N GLU A 44 28.22 0.85 21.45
CA GLU A 44 29.41 0.65 20.61
C GLU A 44 29.87 -0.78 20.26
N THR A 45 29.53 -1.22 19.04
CA THR A 45 30.57 -1.38 17.98
C THR A 45 29.96 -1.66 16.60
N LEU A 46 29.89 -0.62 15.75
CA LEU A 46 29.82 -0.78 14.29
C LEU A 46 30.86 0.13 13.64
N LYS A 47 32.10 -0.38 13.56
CA LYS A 47 33.11 0.19 12.66
C LYS A 47 32.85 -0.29 11.24
N THR A 48 33.03 0.64 10.31
CA THR A 48 32.92 0.51 8.86
C THR A 48 33.53 -0.80 8.33
N VAL A 49 32.73 -1.64 7.66
CA VAL A 49 33.23 -2.77 6.87
C VAL A 49 33.30 -2.34 5.41
N SER A 50 34.50 -2.01 4.94
CA SER A 50 34.77 -1.82 3.51
C SER A 50 34.92 -3.19 2.84
N ILE A 51 34.03 -3.49 1.89
CA ILE A 51 34.13 -4.73 1.09
C ILE A 51 35.24 -4.55 0.03
N GLN A 52 36.29 -5.36 0.12
CA GLN A 52 37.23 -5.61 -0.97
C GLN A 52 37.18 -7.07 -1.38
N SER A 53 37.07 -7.32 -2.68
CA SER A 53 37.01 -8.67 -3.28
C SER A 53 38.35 -9.42 -3.12
N PRO A 54 38.33 -10.75 -2.91
CA PRO A 54 39.56 -11.52 -2.70
C PRO A 54 40.25 -11.90 -4.02
N ALA A 55 41.59 -11.81 -4.02
CA ALA A 55 42.45 -12.44 -5.02
C ALA A 55 43.27 -13.57 -4.37
N MET A 56 43.57 -14.62 -5.15
CA MET A 56 44.21 -15.85 -4.66
C MET A 56 45.65 -15.64 -4.16
N GLY A 57 46.04 -16.35 -3.10
CA GLY A 57 47.44 -16.44 -2.65
C GLY A 57 47.67 -17.57 -1.64
N LYS A 58 48.35 -18.63 -2.10
CA LYS A 58 48.86 -19.79 -1.32
C LYS A 58 49.74 -19.32 -0.13
N ASP A 59 49.89 -20.02 1.00
CA ASP A 59 50.45 -21.39 1.14
C ASP A 59 50.32 -21.93 2.60
N ASN A 60 50.61 -23.22 2.76
CA ASN A 60 50.71 -24.06 3.97
C ASN A 60 51.12 -23.38 5.32
N PHE A 61 50.54 -23.85 6.45
CA PHE A 61 51.25 -24.79 7.34
C PHE A 61 50.34 -25.60 8.28
N GLN A 62 50.94 -26.57 8.98
CA GLN A 62 50.29 -27.68 9.70
C GLN A 62 49.77 -27.29 11.10
N GLY A 63 48.76 -28.03 11.58
CA GLY A 63 48.04 -27.72 12.81
C GLY A 63 48.69 -28.15 14.12
N ILE A 64 47.91 -28.12 15.20
CA ILE A 64 48.07 -28.91 16.44
C ILE A 64 46.78 -28.83 17.27
N THR A 65 46.51 -29.94 17.95
CA THR A 65 45.39 -30.37 18.80
C THR A 65 44.67 -29.36 19.72
N SER A 66 43.35 -29.57 19.88
CA SER A 66 42.57 -29.19 21.08
C SER A 66 43.16 -29.79 22.37
N PRO A 67 42.83 -29.25 23.57
CA PRO A 67 41.79 -29.95 24.36
C PRO A 67 40.87 -29.06 25.24
N SER A 68 39.74 -29.68 25.62
CA SER A 68 39.00 -29.54 26.88
C SER A 68 38.52 -28.16 27.40
N ALA A 69 37.20 -27.98 27.44
CA ALA A 69 36.52 -27.32 28.56
C ALA A 69 36.61 -28.21 29.83
N PRO A 70 36.43 -27.68 31.06
CA PRO A 70 35.07 -27.72 31.63
C PRO A 70 34.72 -26.60 32.65
N SER A 71 33.42 -26.29 32.77
CA SER A 71 32.80 -25.95 34.06
C SER A 71 31.26 -26.00 33.98
N GLN A 72 30.67 -27.07 34.53
CA GLN A 72 29.29 -27.01 35.00
C GLN A 72 29.29 -26.41 36.42
N LEU A 73 28.27 -25.60 36.73
CA LEU A 73 27.89 -25.35 38.12
C LEU A 73 26.44 -25.80 38.30
N ALA A 74 26.24 -26.78 39.16
CA ALA A 74 24.92 -27.21 39.61
C ALA A 74 24.95 -27.32 41.13
N LEU A 75 23.98 -26.71 41.80
CA LEU A 75 23.67 -26.97 43.20
C LEU A 75 22.17 -26.82 43.40
N ASN A 76 21.63 -27.64 44.30
CA ASN A 76 20.27 -28.13 44.23
C ASN A 76 19.60 -28.02 45.60
N ILE A 77 18.30 -27.70 45.61
CA ILE A 77 17.31 -28.00 46.66
C ILE A 77 17.49 -27.35 48.05
N SER A 78 16.45 -26.62 48.48
CA SER A 78 15.79 -26.96 49.76
C SER A 78 14.27 -26.84 49.63
N ARG A 79 13.55 -27.80 50.21
CA ARG A 79 12.09 -27.80 50.42
C ARG A 79 11.85 -27.67 51.90
N ASP A 80 10.81 -26.91 52.28
CA ASP A 80 9.92 -27.15 53.44
C ASP A 80 8.74 -26.14 53.36
N GLY A 81 7.53 -26.43 53.85
CA GLY A 81 7.11 -27.69 54.46
C GLY A 81 5.87 -27.71 55.37
N ALA A 82 4.92 -26.76 55.32
CA ALA A 82 3.59 -26.86 55.98
C ALA A 82 2.63 -25.79 55.42
N SER A 83 1.41 -26.07 54.92
CA SER A 83 0.24 -26.80 55.46
C SER A 83 -0.67 -25.97 56.38
N THR A 84 -1.74 -25.42 55.79
CA THR A 84 -3.11 -25.45 56.34
C THR A 84 -4.14 -25.30 55.20
N THR A 85 -5.36 -25.75 55.45
CA THR A 85 -6.33 -26.19 54.42
C THR A 85 -7.63 -25.37 54.37
N LEU A 86 -8.44 -25.69 53.34
CA LEU A 86 -9.88 -25.46 53.17
C LEU A 86 -10.36 -24.09 52.65
N GLY A 87 -11.13 -24.15 51.55
CA GLY A 87 -11.76 -22.99 50.91
C GLY A 87 -12.26 -23.26 49.48
N GLU A 88 -12.85 -24.43 49.20
CA GLU A 88 -13.50 -24.67 47.91
C GLU A 88 -14.77 -23.83 47.74
N LEU A 89 -14.87 -23.08 46.64
CA LEU A 89 -16.14 -22.55 46.13
C LEU A 89 -16.21 -22.75 44.62
N ARG A 90 -17.02 -23.74 44.21
CA ARG A 90 -17.59 -23.86 42.86
C ARG A 90 -19.12 -23.76 42.94
N PRO A 91 -19.80 -23.36 41.85
CA PRO A 91 -21.11 -22.73 41.92
C PRO A 91 -22.29 -23.72 41.84
N THR A 92 -23.44 -23.33 42.40
CA THR A 92 -24.74 -24.00 42.23
C THR A 92 -25.90 -22.98 42.20
N PRO A 93 -27.09 -23.34 41.64
CA PRO A 93 -27.96 -22.39 40.95
C PRO A 93 -29.42 -22.35 41.49
N GLN A 94 -30.38 -21.92 40.64
CA GLN A 94 -31.87 -21.91 40.78
C GLN A 94 -32.47 -20.56 41.28
N HIS A 95 -33.66 -20.09 40.85
CA HIS A 95 -34.67 -20.60 39.88
C HIS A 95 -35.52 -19.44 39.24
N PRO A 96 -36.61 -19.63 38.45
CA PRO A 96 -36.93 -18.78 37.30
C PRO A 96 -38.26 -18.01 37.36
N HIS A 97 -38.56 -17.21 36.32
CA HIS A 97 -39.93 -16.93 35.89
C HIS A 97 -40.12 -17.24 34.40
N GLY A 98 -41.26 -17.90 34.09
CA GLY A 98 -41.59 -18.44 32.77
C GLY A 98 -42.51 -17.55 31.92
N PRO A 99 -42.94 -18.05 30.75
CA PRO A 99 -43.53 -17.23 29.67
C PRO A 99 -45.07 -17.20 29.69
N SER A 100 -45.65 -16.18 29.04
CA SER A 100 -47.07 -16.14 28.69
C SER A 100 -47.30 -16.41 27.19
N GLN A 101 -47.93 -17.53 26.85
CA GLN A 101 -48.60 -17.71 25.55
C GLN A 101 -50.08 -17.33 25.65
N GLY A 102 -50.60 -16.60 24.65
CA GLY A 102 -52.02 -16.30 24.47
C GLY A 102 -52.47 -16.60 23.05
N ARG A 103 -53.29 -17.65 22.88
CA ARG A 103 -53.69 -18.27 21.60
C ARG A 103 -54.56 -17.40 20.66
N SER A 104 -54.30 -17.50 19.34
CA SER A 104 -55.29 -17.73 18.25
C SER A 104 -56.34 -16.63 17.91
N GLN A 105 -57.02 -16.55 16.74
CA GLN A 105 -57.23 -17.45 15.58
C GLN A 105 -57.31 -16.69 14.22
N SER A 106 -57.15 -17.46 13.12
CA SER A 106 -57.88 -17.40 11.81
C SER A 106 -58.05 -16.10 10.98
N ALA A 107 -57.42 -16.12 9.80
CA ALA A 107 -58.02 -16.01 8.44
C ALA A 107 -59.12 -14.96 8.10
N GLY A 108 -58.88 -14.15 7.06
CA GLY A 108 -59.93 -13.38 6.37
C GLY A 108 -59.44 -12.34 5.34
N LYS A 109 -59.38 -12.72 4.05
CA LYS A 109 -59.61 -11.85 2.88
C LYS A 109 -61.01 -12.22 2.31
N PRO A 110 -61.65 -11.51 1.34
CA PRO A 110 -61.24 -10.31 0.58
C PRO A 110 -62.34 -9.20 0.44
N GLY A 111 -62.09 -8.19 -0.40
CA GLY A 111 -63.10 -7.30 -1.02
C GLY A 111 -63.31 -5.94 -0.33
N GLY A 112 -63.66 -4.86 -1.04
CA GLY A 112 -63.83 -4.66 -2.48
C GLY A 112 -64.60 -3.34 -2.77
N ASP A 113 -64.30 -2.68 -3.91
CA ASP A 113 -64.93 -1.45 -4.46
C ASP A 113 -64.91 -0.19 -3.56
N GLY A 114 -64.84 1.06 -4.03
CA GLY A 114 -65.10 1.72 -5.33
C GLY A 114 -65.80 3.06 -5.01
N ARG A 115 -65.85 4.15 -5.81
CA ARG A 115 -65.47 4.50 -7.20
C ARG A 115 -65.29 6.03 -7.25
N GLY A 116 -64.65 6.62 -8.27
CA GLY A 116 -64.53 8.09 -8.34
C GLY A 116 -63.80 8.76 -9.54
N PHE A 117 -63.94 8.23 -10.76
CA PHE A 117 -63.57 8.93 -12.02
C PHE A 117 -64.55 10.10 -12.33
N PRO A 118 -64.36 10.96 -13.37
CA PRO A 118 -63.46 10.91 -14.55
C PRO A 118 -62.55 12.15 -14.72
N GLY A 119 -61.52 12.24 -15.58
CA GLY A 119 -61.26 11.79 -16.97
C GLY A 119 -60.71 13.04 -17.72
N ARG A 120 -59.90 13.07 -18.80
CA ARG A 120 -59.54 12.21 -19.95
C ARG A 120 -58.10 12.65 -20.38
N ARG A 121 -57.33 12.07 -21.33
CA ARG A 121 -57.47 11.00 -22.36
C ARG A 121 -56.03 10.48 -22.65
N GLY A 122 -55.81 9.19 -22.87
CA GLY A 122 -55.26 8.67 -24.15
C GLY A 122 -53.73 8.55 -24.19
N ARG A 123 -53.12 7.39 -23.87
CA ARG A 123 -52.87 6.20 -24.74
C ARG A 123 -51.89 6.47 -25.91
N ALA A 124 -50.92 5.60 -26.22
CA ALA A 124 -50.38 4.42 -25.51
C ALA A 124 -49.11 3.87 -26.21
N ALA A 125 -48.18 3.30 -25.43
CA ALA A 125 -47.26 2.17 -25.75
C ALA A 125 -46.31 2.27 -26.99
N ALA A 126 -45.21 1.51 -27.14
CA ALA A 126 -44.68 0.36 -26.39
C ALA A 126 -43.14 0.21 -26.58
N ALA A 127 -42.59 -0.88 -26.02
CA ALA A 127 -41.30 -1.53 -26.31
C ALA A 127 -40.03 -0.98 -25.63
N GLY A 128 -39.27 -1.93 -25.05
CA GLY A 128 -37.95 -1.74 -24.42
C GLY A 128 -36.78 -2.04 -25.37
N PRO A 129 -35.55 -2.14 -24.84
CA PRO A 129 -34.32 -1.97 -25.61
C PRO A 129 -33.83 -3.23 -26.35
N GLY A 130 -33.08 -3.00 -27.43
CA GLY A 130 -32.25 -4.00 -28.12
C GLY A 130 -30.86 -3.42 -28.44
N PRO A 131 -29.81 -4.26 -28.54
CA PRO A 131 -28.42 -3.81 -28.57
C PRO A 131 -27.89 -3.52 -30.00
N PRO A 132 -26.85 -2.68 -30.16
CA PRO A 132 -26.05 -2.64 -31.38
C PRO A 132 -24.84 -3.60 -31.30
N GLY A 133 -24.68 -4.43 -32.33
CA GLY A 133 -23.46 -5.19 -32.60
C GLY A 133 -22.39 -4.36 -33.35
N PRO A 134 -21.19 -4.92 -33.60
CA PRO A 134 -19.98 -4.14 -33.91
C PRO A 134 -19.78 -3.81 -35.40
N GLY A 135 -19.04 -2.74 -35.67
CA GLY A 135 -18.62 -2.31 -37.00
C GLY A 135 -17.28 -1.55 -36.98
N ALA A 136 -16.28 -2.11 -37.65
CA ALA A 136 -14.85 -1.79 -37.55
C ALA A 136 -14.37 -0.40 -38.00
N GLY A 137 -13.23 0.03 -37.43
CA GLY A 137 -12.09 0.48 -38.24
C GLY A 137 -11.74 1.97 -38.26
N SER A 138 -10.63 2.34 -37.60
CA SER A 138 -9.65 3.31 -38.13
C SER A 138 -8.28 3.12 -37.46
N GLU A 139 -7.21 3.20 -38.26
CA GLU A 139 -5.83 2.92 -37.84
C GLU A 139 -5.10 4.18 -37.31
N ALA A 140 -4.01 3.95 -36.57
CA ALA A 140 -3.12 4.99 -36.06
C ALA A 140 -2.28 5.64 -37.18
N ALA A 141 -1.93 6.92 -36.99
CA ALA A 141 -0.99 7.65 -37.85
C ALA A 141 0.25 8.11 -37.05
N ALA A 142 1.43 7.72 -37.51
CA ALA A 142 2.72 8.17 -36.99
C ALA A 142 3.21 9.45 -37.71
N PRO A 143 4.10 10.26 -37.10
CA PRO A 143 4.69 11.43 -37.76
C PRO A 143 5.82 11.06 -38.75
N PRO A 144 6.14 11.93 -39.74
CA PRO A 144 6.66 11.49 -41.04
C PRO A 144 8.18 11.71 -41.25
N SER A 145 8.69 11.20 -42.37
CA SER A 145 10.08 11.43 -42.83
C SER A 145 10.21 12.00 -44.25
N ARG A 146 11.01 13.08 -44.36
CA ARG A 146 11.85 13.56 -45.48
C ARG A 146 11.25 13.89 -46.88
N SER A 147 11.53 15.12 -47.33
CA SER A 147 12.15 15.45 -48.64
C SER A 147 12.70 16.90 -48.63
N ALA A 148 13.26 17.43 -49.73
CA ALA A 148 14.70 17.43 -50.02
C ALA A 148 15.12 18.65 -50.91
N ALA A 149 16.45 18.91 -51.00
CA ALA A 149 17.21 19.61 -52.07
C ALA A 149 17.93 20.96 -51.75
N GLY A 150 19.20 21.05 -52.21
CA GLY A 150 19.88 22.30 -52.61
C GLY A 150 21.16 22.71 -51.84
N GLY A 151 22.31 22.87 -52.54
CA GLY A 151 23.41 23.76 -52.08
C GLY A 151 24.86 23.21 -52.10
N VAL A 152 25.62 23.58 -53.14
CA VAL A 152 27.03 23.25 -53.45
C VAL A 152 28.08 23.81 -52.44
N GLY A 153 29.22 23.11 -52.24
CA GLY A 153 30.44 23.63 -51.58
C GLY A 153 31.65 22.68 -51.71
N ALA A 154 32.89 23.21 -51.87
CA ALA A 154 34.04 22.47 -52.42
C ALA A 154 35.22 22.16 -51.45
N VAL A 155 36.13 21.27 -51.88
CA VAL A 155 37.39 20.83 -51.21
C VAL A 155 38.57 21.79 -51.51
N PRO A 156 39.67 21.80 -50.72
CA PRO A 156 40.86 21.01 -51.10
C PRO A 156 41.70 20.41 -49.93
N ALA A 157 42.63 19.50 -50.26
CA ALA A 157 43.66 18.86 -49.38
C ALA A 157 44.99 19.70 -49.38
N PRO A 158 46.23 19.29 -48.94
CA PRO A 158 46.84 17.95 -48.72
C PRO A 158 47.80 17.85 -47.45
N PRO A 159 48.98 17.18 -47.45
CA PRO A 159 49.29 15.77 -47.08
C PRO A 159 50.29 15.65 -45.87
N PRO A 160 51.05 14.55 -45.56
CA PRO A 160 52.09 13.88 -46.40
C PRO A 160 52.29 12.34 -46.29
N ASP A 161 53.10 11.81 -47.23
CA ASP A 161 54.07 10.66 -47.26
C ASP A 161 54.38 9.79 -46.00
N ARG A 162 55.03 8.60 -46.03
CA ARG A 162 55.42 7.49 -46.96
C ARG A 162 56.36 6.53 -46.16
N HIS A 163 56.86 5.45 -46.78
CA HIS A 163 57.85 4.45 -46.30
C HIS A 163 57.27 3.36 -45.35
N GLY A 164 57.72 2.10 -45.39
CA GLY A 164 58.69 1.42 -46.28
C GLY A 164 58.72 -0.10 -46.00
N GLU A 165 59.21 -0.91 -46.95
CA GLU A 165 59.15 -2.39 -46.88
C GLU A 165 60.17 -3.06 -45.93
N GLY A 166 59.95 -4.33 -45.53
CA GLY A 166 60.86 -5.05 -44.63
C GLY A 166 60.62 -6.57 -44.40
N HIS A 167 60.76 -7.38 -45.45
CA HIS A 167 61.18 -8.81 -45.42
C HIS A 167 60.40 -9.98 -44.73
N LEU A 168 59.94 -10.87 -45.63
CA LEU A 168 60.17 -12.33 -45.69
C LEU A 168 59.46 -13.38 -44.78
N CYS A 169 58.64 -14.19 -45.47
CA CYS A 169 58.75 -15.65 -45.56
C CYS A 169 58.68 -16.55 -44.30
N LYS A 170 57.46 -17.04 -44.00
CA LYS A 170 57.10 -18.48 -43.87
C LYS A 170 55.67 -18.65 -43.33
N ARG A 171 54.66 -18.90 -44.19
CA ARG A 171 53.36 -19.60 -43.86
C ARG A 171 52.29 -19.66 -44.98
N ARG A 172 52.62 -19.52 -46.26
CA ARG A 172 51.62 -19.57 -47.38
C ARG A 172 51.40 -20.95 -48.03
N LYS A 173 51.41 -22.05 -47.25
CA LYS A 173 50.95 -23.40 -47.68
C LYS A 173 49.96 -24.11 -46.72
N ARG A 174 49.65 -23.58 -45.53
CA ARG A 174 48.73 -24.23 -44.56
C ARG A 174 47.27 -23.72 -44.57
N LYS A 175 46.92 -22.67 -45.32
CA LYS A 175 45.55 -22.11 -45.33
C LYS A 175 44.60 -22.65 -46.42
N LYS A 176 45.08 -23.21 -47.54
CA LYS A 176 44.19 -23.81 -48.57
C LYS A 176 43.73 -25.25 -48.26
N MET A 177 44.44 -25.99 -47.40
CA MET A 177 44.09 -27.38 -47.05
C MET A 177 43.10 -27.51 -45.89
N LYS A 178 42.94 -26.46 -45.05
CA LYS A 178 41.94 -26.45 -43.97
C LYS A 178 40.53 -26.03 -44.41
N LEU A 179 40.38 -25.34 -45.55
CA LEU A 179 39.07 -24.90 -46.04
C LEU A 179 38.31 -26.02 -46.79
N LEU A 180 39.04 -26.92 -47.46
CA LEU A 180 38.45 -28.09 -48.13
C LEU A 180 38.08 -29.23 -47.15
N PHE A 181 38.80 -29.36 -46.03
CA PHE A 181 38.51 -30.40 -45.03
C PHE A 181 37.22 -30.14 -44.24
N VAL A 182 36.83 -28.88 -44.04
CA VAL A 182 35.57 -28.51 -43.36
C VAL A 182 34.35 -28.81 -44.25
N ILE A 183 34.46 -28.57 -45.56
CA ILE A 183 33.37 -28.84 -46.51
C ILE A 183 33.16 -30.36 -46.72
N PHE A 184 34.22 -31.17 -46.65
CA PHE A 184 34.11 -32.63 -46.74
C PHE A 184 33.50 -33.25 -45.46
N LEU A 185 33.78 -32.69 -44.28
CA LEU A 185 33.23 -33.19 -43.02
C LEU A 185 31.73 -32.91 -42.85
N MET A 186 31.19 -31.85 -43.47
CA MET A 186 29.75 -31.54 -43.43
C MET A 186 28.91 -32.42 -44.37
N ASN A 187 29.51 -33.12 -45.34
CA ASN A 187 28.81 -34.01 -46.28
C ASN A 187 28.92 -35.51 -45.96
N LEU A 188 29.56 -35.90 -44.85
CA LEU A 188 29.65 -37.30 -44.40
C LEU A 188 28.79 -37.64 -43.17
N LEU A 189 27.98 -36.70 -42.69
CA LEU A 189 27.00 -36.91 -41.59
C LEU A 189 25.55 -37.00 -42.06
N HIS A 190 25.29 -36.88 -43.37
CA HIS A 190 24.07 -37.40 -43.97
C HIS A 190 24.28 -38.86 -44.37
N GLN A 191 23.28 -39.70 -44.11
CA GLN A 191 23.29 -41.17 -44.28
C GLN A 191 24.07 -41.96 -43.21
N HIS A 192 23.57 -41.96 -41.97
CA HIS A 192 23.33 -43.21 -41.22
C HIS A 192 22.05 -43.04 -40.41
N ALA A 193 20.95 -43.66 -40.87
CA ALA A 193 19.62 -43.51 -40.28
C ALA A 193 19.47 -44.39 -39.02
N GLY A 194 19.99 -43.92 -37.89
CA GLY A 194 19.58 -44.40 -36.56
C GLY A 194 18.30 -43.68 -36.12
N LYS A 195 17.29 -44.41 -35.65
CA LYS A 195 16.01 -43.84 -35.22
C LYS A 195 16.25 -42.74 -34.16
N SER A 196 15.90 -41.50 -34.51
CA SER A 196 15.77 -40.45 -33.50
C SER A 196 14.66 -40.85 -32.54
N LEU A 197 15.04 -41.19 -31.31
CA LEU A 197 14.12 -41.14 -30.18
C LEU A 197 13.77 -39.66 -29.99
N ARG A 198 12.66 -39.25 -30.62
CA ARG A 198 11.88 -38.13 -30.11
C ARG A 198 11.65 -38.43 -28.62
N ARG A 199 12.22 -37.60 -27.74
CA ARG A 199 11.71 -37.48 -26.38
C ARG A 199 10.42 -36.67 -26.47
N ASP A 200 9.41 -37.34 -26.99
CA ASP A 200 8.01 -36.92 -26.93
C ASP A 200 7.56 -37.00 -25.46
N GLY A 201 6.66 -36.11 -25.04
CA GLY A 201 6.16 -36.08 -23.67
C GLY A 201 7.03 -35.35 -22.63
N SER A 202 7.16 -34.02 -22.78
CA SER A 202 6.60 -33.18 -21.71
C SER A 202 5.17 -32.84 -22.13
N SER A 203 4.21 -33.68 -21.76
CA SER A 203 2.80 -33.29 -21.88
C SER A 203 2.60 -32.09 -20.97
N LEU A 204 2.38 -30.90 -21.56
CA LEU A 204 1.75 -29.81 -20.82
C LEU A 204 0.51 -30.41 -20.15
N LYS A 205 0.41 -30.26 -18.83
CA LYS A 205 -0.76 -30.74 -18.10
C LYS A 205 -2.01 -30.16 -18.74
N SER A 206 -3.01 -31.01 -18.94
CA SER A 206 -4.32 -30.48 -19.29
C SER A 206 -4.86 -29.66 -18.12
N PHE A 207 -5.76 -28.72 -18.39
CA PHE A 207 -6.39 -27.97 -17.31
C PHE A 207 -7.09 -28.90 -16.29
N GLU A 208 -7.61 -30.04 -16.74
CA GLU A 208 -8.20 -31.04 -15.84
C GLU A 208 -7.15 -31.73 -14.94
N ASP A 209 -5.91 -31.96 -15.41
CA ASP A 209 -4.82 -32.44 -14.56
C ASP A 209 -4.46 -31.41 -13.47
N ILE A 210 -4.47 -30.12 -13.83
CA ILE A 210 -4.23 -29.00 -12.90
C ILE A 210 -5.35 -28.90 -11.86
N LYS A 211 -6.62 -29.04 -12.28
CA LYS A 211 -7.76 -29.09 -11.35
C LYS A 211 -7.67 -30.26 -10.37
N ASN A 212 -7.28 -31.44 -10.85
CA ASN A 212 -7.05 -32.60 -9.99
C ASN A 212 -5.89 -32.40 -8.99
N GLU A 213 -4.83 -31.68 -9.39
CA GLU A 213 -3.76 -31.24 -8.48
C GLU A 213 -4.29 -30.23 -7.44
N ILE A 214 -5.03 -29.20 -7.86
CA ILE A 214 -5.62 -28.18 -6.96
C ILE A 214 -6.58 -28.81 -5.94
N ALA A 215 -7.42 -29.77 -6.35
CA ALA A 215 -8.31 -30.50 -5.46
C ALA A 215 -7.55 -31.25 -4.35
N GLY A 216 -6.30 -31.68 -4.61
CA GLY A 216 -5.41 -32.29 -3.61
C GLY A 216 -5.10 -31.38 -2.42
N TYR A 217 -5.14 -30.06 -2.60
CA TYR A 217 -4.88 -29.07 -1.54
C TYR A 217 -6.06 -28.82 -0.60
N THR A 218 -7.25 -29.40 -0.85
CA THR A 218 -8.46 -29.17 -0.03
C THR A 218 -8.22 -29.30 1.48
N ASN A 219 -7.49 -30.34 1.91
CA ASN A 219 -7.18 -30.54 3.34
C ASN A 219 -6.15 -29.54 3.89
N ILE A 220 -5.21 -29.09 3.06
CA ILE A 220 -4.20 -28.08 3.43
C ILE A 220 -4.85 -26.71 3.54
N ALA A 221 -5.66 -26.32 2.56
CA ALA A 221 -6.44 -25.08 2.58
C ALA A 221 -7.36 -25.04 3.80
N LYS A 222 -8.05 -26.15 4.11
CA LYS A 222 -8.85 -26.25 5.34
C LYS A 222 -7.99 -26.10 6.60
N ALA A 223 -6.81 -26.72 6.67
CA ALA A 223 -5.92 -26.60 7.84
C ALA A 223 -5.40 -25.16 8.04
N ILE A 224 -5.11 -24.44 6.95
CA ILE A 224 -4.74 -23.02 6.97
C ILE A 224 -5.90 -22.16 7.49
N ILE A 225 -7.11 -22.34 6.92
CA ILE A 225 -8.33 -21.63 7.34
C ILE A 225 -8.64 -21.93 8.82
N ASP A 226 -8.64 -23.20 9.22
CA ASP A 226 -8.91 -23.61 10.60
C ASP A 226 -7.90 -22.96 11.56
N LEU A 227 -6.60 -22.96 11.22
CA LEU A 227 -5.56 -22.38 12.07
C LEU A 227 -5.71 -20.87 12.23
N ALA A 228 -5.95 -20.14 11.13
CA ALA A 228 -6.03 -18.69 11.08
C ALA A 228 -7.35 -18.13 11.64
N VAL A 229 -8.48 -18.78 11.37
CA VAL A 229 -9.82 -18.25 11.69
C VAL A 229 -10.40 -18.85 12.97
N HIS A 230 -9.98 -20.06 13.36
CA HIS A 230 -10.58 -20.80 14.49
C HIS A 230 -9.55 -21.42 15.47
N GLY A 231 -8.25 -21.33 15.16
CA GLY A 231 -7.18 -22.03 15.85
C GLY A 231 -6.28 -21.13 16.68
N LYS A 232 -5.10 -21.65 17.05
CA LYS A 232 -4.11 -20.94 17.89
C LYS A 232 -3.52 -19.66 17.28
N ALA A 233 -3.76 -19.40 15.99
CA ALA A 233 -3.29 -18.19 15.30
C ALA A 233 -4.42 -17.15 15.09
N GLN A 234 -5.64 -17.44 15.56
CA GLN A 234 -6.74 -16.48 15.54
C GLN A 234 -6.33 -15.16 16.20
N ASN A 235 -6.59 -14.06 15.50
CA ASN A 235 -6.25 -12.67 15.83
C ASN A 235 -4.75 -12.33 15.85
N ARG A 236 -3.85 -13.28 15.55
CA ARG A 236 -2.40 -13.06 15.70
C ARG A 236 -1.88 -11.92 14.84
N SER A 237 -2.34 -11.78 13.59
CA SER A 237 -1.97 -10.65 12.73
C SER A 237 -2.43 -9.30 13.29
N TYR A 238 -3.67 -9.23 13.78
CA TYR A 238 -4.24 -8.04 14.44
C TYR A 238 -3.48 -7.69 15.72
N ASP A 239 -3.22 -8.65 16.61
CA ASP A 239 -2.54 -8.40 17.88
C ASP A 239 -1.07 -7.97 17.67
N ARG A 240 -0.40 -8.58 16.69
CA ARG A 240 0.96 -8.17 16.25
C ARG A 240 0.95 -6.74 15.71
N LEU A 241 -0.02 -6.41 14.88
CA LEU A 241 -0.19 -5.08 14.29
C LEU A 241 -0.52 -4.03 15.36
N ALA A 242 -1.40 -4.34 16.32
CA ALA A 242 -1.73 -3.46 17.43
C ALA A 242 -0.49 -3.07 18.24
N VAL A 243 0.31 -4.06 18.65
CA VAL A 243 1.57 -3.81 19.37
C VAL A 243 2.54 -2.96 18.54
N PHE A 244 2.65 -3.22 17.24
CA PHE A 244 3.51 -2.45 16.34
C PHE A 244 3.03 -1.00 16.16
N ALA A 245 1.75 -0.79 15.83
CA ALA A 245 1.11 0.50 15.62
C ALA A 245 1.13 1.38 16.88
N ASP A 246 0.90 0.80 18.06
CA ASP A 246 0.94 1.52 19.34
C ASP A 246 2.39 1.81 19.81
N THR A 247 3.38 1.01 19.38
CA THR A 247 4.80 1.21 19.76
C THR A 247 5.52 2.19 18.83
N ILE A 248 5.25 2.13 17.53
CA ILE A 248 5.97 2.91 16.50
C ILE A 248 5.18 4.14 16.07
N GLY A 249 3.85 4.02 15.93
CA GLY A 249 3.00 5.04 15.34
C GLY A 249 3.29 5.30 13.85
N PRO A 250 3.11 6.54 13.36
CA PRO A 250 3.25 6.87 11.96
C PRO A 250 4.73 6.93 11.54
N ARG A 251 5.03 6.52 10.30
CA ARG A 251 6.35 6.03 9.90
C ARG A 251 6.74 6.39 8.46
N LEU A 252 6.64 7.68 8.14
CA LEU A 252 7.02 8.27 6.86
C LEU A 252 8.50 8.05 6.49
N SER A 253 8.80 7.97 5.19
CA SER A 253 10.16 7.94 4.67
C SER A 253 11.08 9.03 5.21
N GLY A 254 12.31 8.64 5.55
CA GLY A 254 13.30 9.49 6.22
C GLY A 254 13.04 9.73 7.71
N SER A 255 11.92 9.26 8.27
CA SER A 255 11.64 9.39 9.70
C SER A 255 12.38 8.35 10.55
N LYS A 256 12.63 8.70 11.81
CA LYS A 256 13.17 7.75 12.81
C LYS A 256 12.21 6.60 13.11
N ASN A 257 10.91 6.81 12.92
CA ASN A 257 9.88 5.80 13.18
C ASN A 257 9.90 4.70 12.11
N LEU A 258 10.17 5.03 10.84
CA LEU A 258 10.38 4.03 9.80
C LEU A 258 11.61 3.16 10.07
N GLU A 259 12.74 3.75 10.44
CA GLU A 259 13.94 2.97 10.81
C GLU A 259 13.71 2.10 12.05
N ALA A 260 12.88 2.56 12.99
CA ALA A 260 12.44 1.76 14.13
C ALA A 260 11.49 0.61 13.71
N ALA A 261 10.57 0.85 12.77
CA ALA A 261 9.69 -0.16 12.17
C ALA A 261 10.49 -1.26 11.45
N ILE A 262 11.41 -0.88 10.57
CA ILE A 262 12.31 -1.78 9.85
C ILE A 262 13.10 -2.65 10.84
N LYS A 263 13.71 -2.03 11.87
CA LYS A 263 14.44 -2.74 12.93
C LYS A 263 13.54 -3.70 13.72
N TYR A 264 12.31 -3.29 14.05
CA TYR A 264 11.31 -4.13 14.71
C TYR A 264 10.98 -5.35 13.84
N MET A 265 10.60 -5.13 12.57
CA MET A 265 10.19 -6.19 11.66
C MET A 265 11.33 -7.17 11.37
N PHE A 266 12.54 -6.67 11.08
CA PHE A 266 13.73 -7.52 10.94
C PHE A 266 13.95 -8.44 12.16
N SER A 267 13.85 -7.88 13.37
CA SER A 267 13.99 -8.66 14.61
C SER A 267 12.84 -9.66 14.82
N ALA A 268 11.60 -9.29 14.46
CA ALA A 268 10.42 -10.12 14.60
C ALA A 268 10.44 -11.31 13.64
N LEU A 269 10.78 -11.09 12.37
CA LEU A 269 10.92 -12.11 11.32
C LEU A 269 12.04 -13.12 11.66
N GLN A 270 13.16 -12.64 12.24
CA GLN A 270 14.22 -13.50 12.78
C GLN A 270 13.75 -14.32 13.99
N LYS A 271 12.98 -13.73 14.91
CA LYS A 271 12.46 -14.40 16.11
C LYS A 271 11.42 -15.46 15.78
N ASP A 272 10.58 -15.20 14.78
CA ASP A 272 9.70 -16.19 14.15
C ASP A 272 10.49 -17.29 13.43
N GLY A 273 11.79 -17.08 13.19
CA GLY A 273 12.73 -18.03 12.60
C GLY A 273 12.47 -18.27 11.12
N LEU A 274 12.04 -17.24 10.38
CA LEU A 274 11.97 -17.30 8.93
C LEU A 274 13.38 -17.40 8.33
N GLU A 275 13.47 -17.89 7.11
CA GLU A 275 14.72 -18.07 6.38
C GLU A 275 15.11 -16.79 5.64
N ASN A 276 16.40 -16.62 5.34
CA ASN A 276 16.95 -15.52 4.55
C ASN A 276 16.45 -14.11 4.96
N VAL A 277 16.26 -13.86 6.26
CA VAL A 277 15.83 -12.54 6.75
C VAL A 277 16.95 -11.51 6.56
N HIS A 278 16.74 -10.53 5.68
CA HIS A 278 17.72 -9.50 5.34
C HIS A 278 17.07 -8.15 5.01
N LEU A 279 17.91 -7.12 4.92
CA LEU A 279 17.53 -5.76 4.55
C LEU A 279 18.14 -5.41 3.19
N GLU A 280 17.34 -4.91 2.26
CA GLU A 280 17.81 -4.39 0.98
C GLU A 280 17.81 -2.86 0.99
N PRO A 281 18.97 -2.19 0.83
CA PRO A 281 19.07 -0.74 0.99
C PRO A 281 18.31 0.01 -0.10
N VAL A 282 17.54 1.04 0.27
CA VAL A 282 16.86 1.97 -0.64
C VAL A 282 17.21 3.42 -0.29
N LYS A 283 17.31 4.29 -1.30
CA LYS A 283 17.33 5.75 -1.08
C LYS A 283 15.92 6.31 -1.19
N VAL A 284 15.41 6.87 -0.10
CA VAL A 284 14.07 7.45 -0.03
C VAL A 284 14.11 8.98 0.12
N PRO A 285 13.11 9.71 -0.40
CA PRO A 285 12.95 11.13 -0.10
C PRO A 285 12.83 11.38 1.41
N HIS A 286 13.32 12.52 1.89
CA HIS A 286 13.15 12.96 3.28
C HIS A 286 12.45 14.31 3.32
N TRP A 287 11.17 14.29 3.69
CA TRP A 287 10.34 15.47 3.88
C TRP A 287 9.73 15.45 5.28
N GLU A 288 9.73 16.60 5.96
CA GLU A 288 9.12 16.80 7.27
C GLU A 288 8.06 17.90 7.17
N ARG A 289 6.83 17.60 7.61
CA ARG A 289 5.67 18.51 7.61
C ARG A 289 5.86 19.82 8.40
N GLY A 290 6.55 19.74 9.54
CA GLY A 290 6.70 20.85 10.47
C GLY A 290 5.38 21.28 11.13
N GLU A 291 5.37 22.44 11.79
CA GLU A 291 4.14 23.03 12.33
C GLU A 291 3.31 23.65 11.20
N GLU A 292 2.00 23.41 11.21
CA GLU A 292 1.08 24.00 10.24
C GLU A 292 -0.26 24.40 10.86
N PHE A 293 -0.82 25.52 10.39
CA PHE A 293 -2.17 25.97 10.75
C PHE A 293 -2.75 26.90 9.69
N ALA A 294 -4.08 26.98 9.61
CA ALA A 294 -4.77 28.03 8.88
C ALA A 294 -5.93 28.62 9.68
N VAL A 295 -6.14 29.92 9.51
CA VAL A 295 -7.21 30.68 10.16
C VAL A 295 -7.90 31.55 9.12
N MET A 296 -9.21 31.37 8.96
CA MET A 296 -10.06 32.33 8.27
C MET A 296 -10.18 33.58 9.15
N LEU A 297 -9.90 34.75 8.59
CA LEU A 297 -9.97 36.06 9.25
C LEU A 297 -11.27 36.80 8.87
N GLU A 298 -11.67 36.70 7.60
CA GLU A 298 -12.93 37.23 7.06
C GLU A 298 -13.75 36.07 6.47
N PRO A 299 -15.09 36.05 6.63
CA PRO A 299 -15.94 37.05 7.29
C PRO A 299 -15.97 36.93 8.83
N ARG A 300 -15.34 35.90 9.39
CA ARG A 300 -15.24 35.65 10.83
C ARG A 300 -13.96 34.89 11.13
N ASN A 301 -13.48 35.00 12.37
CA ASN A 301 -12.45 34.09 12.87
C ASN A 301 -12.97 32.64 12.87
N HIS A 302 -12.21 31.75 12.23
CA HIS A 302 -12.45 30.30 12.21
C HIS A 302 -11.12 29.57 12.00
N SER A 303 -10.75 28.68 12.93
CA SER A 303 -9.65 27.75 12.72
C SER A 303 -10.06 26.72 11.67
N ILE A 304 -9.27 26.59 10.60
CA ILE A 304 -9.49 25.61 9.56
C ILE A 304 -8.62 24.40 9.91
N ALA A 305 -9.19 23.20 9.94
CA ALA A 305 -8.39 22.00 10.10
C ALA A 305 -7.70 21.70 8.77
N ILE A 306 -6.36 21.74 8.77
CA ILE A 306 -5.51 21.55 7.60
C ILE A 306 -4.57 20.36 7.82
N LEU A 307 -4.12 19.78 6.71
CA LEU A 307 -3.01 18.85 6.69
C LEU A 307 -2.26 19.00 5.37
N GLY A 308 -1.01 19.47 5.44
CA GLY A 308 -0.11 19.68 4.30
C GLY A 308 0.01 18.45 3.41
N LEU A 309 0.33 18.64 2.13
CA LEU A 309 0.60 17.50 1.23
C LEU A 309 2.08 17.14 1.25
N GLY A 310 2.37 15.84 1.09
CA GLY A 310 3.73 15.33 1.03
C GLY A 310 4.51 15.99 -0.11
N ASN A 311 5.74 16.40 0.17
CA ASN A 311 6.57 17.27 -0.69
C ASN A 311 6.12 18.73 -0.83
N SER A 312 5.08 19.22 -0.12
CA SER A 312 4.75 20.66 -0.16
C SER A 312 5.86 21.52 0.44
N ILE A 313 6.11 22.69 -0.14
CA ILE A 313 7.00 23.70 0.45
C ILE A 313 6.37 24.38 1.67
N ALA A 314 7.22 24.93 2.54
CA ALA A 314 6.80 25.86 3.59
C ALA A 314 6.24 27.18 3.02
N THR A 315 5.42 27.84 3.83
CA THR A 315 5.14 29.28 3.65
C THR A 315 6.38 30.11 4.02
N PRO A 316 6.45 31.39 3.63
CA PRO A 316 7.33 32.35 4.31
C PRO A 316 7.16 32.31 5.85
N PRO A 317 8.18 32.69 6.65
CA PRO A 317 8.12 32.63 8.12
C PRO A 317 6.94 33.39 8.74
N GLU A 318 6.52 34.48 8.11
CA GLU A 318 5.38 35.32 8.46
C GLU A 318 4.02 34.73 8.06
N GLY A 319 3.99 33.62 7.29
CA GLY A 319 2.79 33.02 6.71
C GLY A 319 2.30 33.75 5.45
N ILE A 320 1.22 33.23 4.85
CA ILE A 320 0.53 33.84 3.70
C ILE A 320 -0.86 34.27 4.14
N THR A 321 -1.14 35.57 4.10
CA THR A 321 -2.50 36.11 4.28
C THR A 321 -3.03 36.58 2.93
N ALA A 322 -4.07 35.95 2.41
CA ALA A 322 -4.65 36.30 1.12
C ALA A 322 -6.17 36.10 1.07
N GLU A 323 -6.82 36.74 0.11
CA GLU A 323 -8.21 36.43 -0.24
C GLU A 323 -8.29 35.02 -0.84
N VAL A 324 -9.40 34.33 -0.61
CA VAL A 324 -9.66 32.99 -1.16
C VAL A 324 -10.51 33.11 -2.43
N ILE A 325 -10.17 32.32 -3.46
CA ILE A 325 -11.08 31.95 -4.54
C ILE A 325 -11.47 30.48 -4.36
N VAL A 326 -12.78 30.20 -4.30
CA VAL A 326 -13.28 28.81 -4.30
C VAL A 326 -13.67 28.44 -5.73
N VAL A 327 -13.24 27.26 -6.17
CA VAL A 327 -13.54 26.64 -7.47
C VAL A 327 -13.90 25.17 -7.27
N ALA A 328 -14.78 24.62 -8.11
CA ALA A 328 -15.08 23.19 -8.13
C ALA A 328 -14.03 22.41 -8.94
N SER A 329 -13.48 22.99 -10.02
CA SER A 329 -12.58 22.27 -10.93
C SER A 329 -11.40 23.08 -11.48
N PHE A 330 -10.39 22.38 -12.03
CA PHE A 330 -9.31 23.00 -12.81
C PHE A 330 -9.86 23.81 -14.00
N ASP A 331 -10.91 23.30 -14.63
CA ASP A 331 -11.60 23.94 -15.74
C ASP A 331 -12.26 25.27 -15.34
N GLU A 332 -12.82 25.35 -14.13
CA GLU A 332 -13.33 26.59 -13.56
C GLU A 332 -12.20 27.56 -13.19
N LEU A 333 -11.12 27.06 -12.57
CA LEU A 333 -9.94 27.84 -12.25
C LEU A 333 -9.34 28.53 -13.47
N HIS A 334 -9.19 27.80 -14.58
CA HIS A 334 -8.67 28.37 -15.83
C HIS A 334 -9.60 29.42 -16.43
N LYS A 335 -10.93 29.23 -16.38
CA LYS A 335 -11.92 30.24 -16.80
C LYS A 335 -11.86 31.49 -15.91
N ARG A 336 -11.50 31.34 -14.64
CA ARG A 336 -11.41 32.41 -13.62
C ARG A 336 -9.98 32.85 -13.30
N ALA A 337 -9.02 32.54 -14.18
CA ALA A 337 -7.59 32.73 -13.92
C ALA A 337 -7.18 34.16 -13.50
N GLN A 338 -7.86 35.20 -14.00
CA GLN A 338 -7.58 36.58 -13.59
C GLN A 338 -8.04 36.89 -12.16
N GLU A 339 -9.09 36.21 -11.67
CA GLU A 339 -9.58 36.34 -10.29
C GLU A 339 -8.66 35.63 -9.27
N ALA A 340 -7.94 34.59 -9.71
CA ALA A 340 -7.10 33.75 -8.84
C ALA A 340 -5.72 34.35 -8.52
N LYS A 341 -5.28 35.37 -9.27
CA LYS A 341 -3.99 36.04 -9.09
C LYS A 341 -3.85 36.63 -7.68
N GLY A 342 -2.79 36.24 -6.97
CA GLY A 342 -2.52 36.69 -5.61
C GLY A 342 -3.43 36.10 -4.53
N LYS A 343 -4.28 35.11 -4.87
CA LYS A 343 -5.24 34.48 -3.96
C LYS A 343 -4.80 33.09 -3.51
N ILE A 344 -5.41 32.60 -2.45
CA ILE A 344 -5.41 31.17 -2.09
C ILE A 344 -6.53 30.51 -2.90
N VAL A 345 -6.21 29.45 -3.65
CA VAL A 345 -7.22 28.65 -4.38
C VAL A 345 -7.75 27.56 -3.45
N VAL A 346 -9.06 27.51 -3.24
CA VAL A 346 -9.74 26.38 -2.58
C VAL A 346 -10.41 25.53 -3.64
N TYR A 347 -9.95 24.29 -3.81
CA TYR A 347 -10.61 23.29 -4.63
C TYR A 347 -11.68 22.57 -3.81
N ASN A 348 -12.94 22.71 -4.19
CA ASN A 348 -14.09 22.01 -3.59
C ASN A 348 -14.73 21.05 -4.61
N GLU A 349 -13.91 20.17 -5.20
CA GLU A 349 -14.43 19.05 -6.00
C GLU A 349 -15.03 17.99 -5.05
N PRO A 350 -16.29 17.53 -5.26
CA PRO A 350 -16.83 16.39 -4.54
C PRO A 350 -16.04 15.10 -4.80
N PHE A 351 -16.03 14.20 -3.83
CA PHE A 351 -15.49 12.85 -4.04
C PHE A 351 -16.39 12.07 -5.01
N ILE A 352 -15.83 11.59 -6.11
CA ILE A 352 -16.52 10.73 -7.09
C ILE A 352 -15.98 9.30 -6.94
N SER A 353 -14.68 9.16 -7.18
CA SER A 353 -13.86 7.98 -6.92
C SER A 353 -12.47 8.46 -6.54
N TYR A 354 -11.66 7.62 -5.89
CA TYR A 354 -10.30 8.03 -5.52
C TYR A 354 -9.46 8.36 -6.77
N GLY A 355 -9.47 7.50 -7.79
CA GLY A 355 -8.69 7.71 -9.02
C GLY A 355 -9.05 8.98 -9.80
N GLU A 356 -10.32 9.41 -9.78
CA GLU A 356 -10.75 10.67 -10.38
C GLU A 356 -10.39 11.88 -9.51
N THR A 357 -10.77 11.85 -8.22
CA THR A 357 -10.66 13.04 -7.35
C THR A 357 -9.22 13.29 -6.88
N VAL A 358 -8.34 12.27 -6.81
CA VAL A 358 -6.94 12.41 -6.35
C VAL A 358 -6.11 13.36 -7.22
N GLN A 359 -6.51 13.64 -8.46
CA GLN A 359 -5.82 14.60 -9.34
C GLN A 359 -5.73 16.00 -8.72
N TYR A 360 -6.73 16.42 -7.92
CA TYR A 360 -6.70 17.70 -7.20
C TYR A 360 -5.62 17.73 -6.11
N ARG A 361 -5.35 16.59 -5.45
CA ARG A 361 -4.21 16.44 -4.53
C ARG A 361 -2.89 16.49 -5.28
N LEU A 362 -2.78 15.72 -6.36
CA LEU A 362 -1.53 15.55 -7.11
C LEU A 362 -1.07 16.83 -7.83
N GLN A 363 -2.01 17.59 -8.40
CA GLN A 363 -1.72 18.69 -9.34
C GLN A 363 -2.23 20.06 -8.87
N GLY A 364 -3.01 20.15 -7.80
CA GLY A 364 -3.67 21.40 -7.38
C GLY A 364 -2.72 22.56 -7.09
N ALA A 365 -1.52 22.31 -6.55
CA ALA A 365 -0.50 23.35 -6.39
C ALA A 365 -0.01 23.92 -7.74
N VAL A 366 0.17 23.05 -8.73
CA VAL A 366 0.67 23.41 -10.06
C VAL A 366 -0.38 24.18 -10.84
N GLU A 367 -1.63 23.72 -10.88
CA GLU A 367 -2.71 24.39 -11.62
C GLU A 367 -3.05 25.77 -11.00
N ALA A 368 -3.00 25.88 -9.66
CA ALA A 368 -3.12 27.16 -8.97
C ALA A 368 -1.94 28.12 -9.26
N ALA A 369 -0.70 27.61 -9.25
CA ALA A 369 0.48 28.40 -9.55
C ALA A 369 0.50 28.92 -11.01
N LYS A 370 0.05 28.13 -11.98
CA LYS A 370 -0.07 28.51 -13.40
C LYS A 370 -0.93 29.77 -13.61
N VAL A 371 -1.95 29.98 -12.78
CA VAL A 371 -2.81 31.18 -12.83
C VAL A 371 -2.36 32.31 -11.89
N GLY A 372 -1.25 32.13 -11.16
CA GLY A 372 -0.67 33.13 -10.27
C GLY A 372 -1.26 33.16 -8.86
N ALA A 373 -1.85 32.06 -8.38
CA ALA A 373 -2.20 31.90 -6.97
C ALA A 373 -0.95 31.82 -6.08
N VAL A 374 -1.11 32.07 -4.77
CA VAL A 374 0.00 32.08 -3.79
C VAL A 374 0.06 30.83 -2.90
N ALA A 375 -1.04 30.08 -2.81
CA ALA A 375 -1.12 28.75 -2.20
C ALA A 375 -2.40 28.05 -2.66
N SER A 376 -2.51 26.73 -2.44
CA SER A 376 -3.73 25.98 -2.68
C SER A 376 -4.19 25.20 -1.44
N LEU A 377 -5.51 25.13 -1.25
CA LEU A 377 -6.18 24.35 -0.23
C LEU A 377 -7.15 23.39 -0.93
N ILE A 378 -7.06 22.10 -0.61
CA ILE A 378 -7.76 21.06 -1.37
C ILE A 378 -8.79 20.40 -0.46
N ARG A 379 -10.05 20.29 -0.89
CA ARG A 379 -11.02 19.43 -0.23
C ARG A 379 -10.44 18.02 -0.14
N SER A 380 -10.35 17.50 1.08
CA SER A 380 -9.78 16.17 1.33
C SER A 380 -10.38 15.10 0.43
N ILE A 381 -9.51 14.21 -0.08
CA ILE A 381 -9.86 13.13 -1.02
C ILE A 381 -10.52 11.98 -0.24
N ALA A 382 -11.68 12.27 0.34
CA ALA A 382 -12.38 11.41 1.27
C ALA A 382 -13.86 11.30 0.89
N SER A 383 -14.41 10.09 0.92
CA SER A 383 -15.83 9.84 0.65
C SER A 383 -16.73 10.21 1.84
N PHE A 384 -16.14 10.34 3.03
CA PHE A 384 -16.78 10.78 4.26
C PHE A 384 -15.75 11.53 5.13
N SER A 385 -16.20 12.49 5.93
CA SER A 385 -15.37 13.28 6.86
C SER A 385 -16.16 13.56 8.14
N ILE A 386 -15.44 13.59 9.26
CA ILE A 386 -15.87 14.24 10.50
C ILE A 386 -14.70 15.13 10.95
N HIS A 387 -14.63 16.34 10.39
CA HIS A 387 -13.57 17.32 10.61
C HIS A 387 -12.14 16.74 10.40
N SER A 388 -11.99 15.84 9.43
CA SER A 388 -10.74 15.14 9.13
C SER A 388 -10.09 15.67 7.85
N PRO A 389 -8.87 16.24 7.91
CA PRO A 389 -8.08 16.53 6.72
C PRO A 389 -7.20 15.33 6.33
N HIS A 390 -7.09 15.04 5.02
CA HIS A 390 -6.39 13.86 4.49
C HIS A 390 -5.18 14.27 3.63
N THR A 391 -3.99 13.76 3.95
CA THR A 391 -2.74 14.07 3.25
C THR A 391 -2.52 13.19 2.01
N GLY A 392 -1.27 13.03 1.59
CA GLY A 392 -0.87 12.26 0.42
C GLY A 392 0.17 13.00 -0.42
N GLY A 393 0.79 12.28 -1.34
CA GLY A 393 1.73 12.86 -2.30
C GLY A 393 1.10 13.91 -3.20
N GLN A 394 1.89 14.95 -3.49
CA GLN A 394 1.68 15.88 -4.61
C GLN A 394 2.98 16.03 -5.42
N SER A 395 2.85 16.55 -6.64
CA SER A 395 3.97 16.74 -7.57
C SER A 395 4.01 18.16 -8.13
N TYR A 396 5.13 18.86 -7.90
CA TYR A 396 5.46 20.08 -8.63
C TYR A 396 5.91 19.77 -10.07
N GLN A 397 5.65 20.70 -10.99
CA GLN A 397 6.17 20.66 -12.36
C GLN A 397 7.40 21.57 -12.50
N PRO A 398 8.39 21.21 -13.33
CA PRO A 398 9.43 22.14 -13.77
C PRO A 398 8.83 23.42 -14.36
N ASP A 399 9.56 24.53 -14.23
CA ASP A 399 9.20 25.86 -14.76
C ASP A 399 7.89 26.48 -14.22
N VAL A 400 7.18 25.82 -13.30
CA VAL A 400 6.03 26.36 -12.57
C VAL A 400 6.48 26.77 -11.16
N PRO A 401 6.15 27.98 -10.67
CA PRO A 401 6.45 28.39 -9.30
C PRO A 401 5.87 27.42 -8.27
N GLN A 402 6.70 26.95 -7.33
CA GLN A 402 6.22 26.13 -6.23
C GLN A 402 5.44 27.01 -5.25
N ILE A 403 4.27 26.55 -4.82
CA ILE A 403 3.42 27.21 -3.82
C ILE A 403 3.07 26.22 -2.69
N PRO A 404 2.86 26.68 -1.45
CA PRO A 404 2.40 25.83 -0.36
C PRO A 404 1.03 25.22 -0.66
N THR A 405 0.83 23.97 -0.26
CA THR A 405 -0.42 23.24 -0.51
C THR A 405 -0.79 22.26 0.61
N ALA A 406 -2.05 22.30 1.01
CA ALA A 406 -2.60 21.45 2.08
C ALA A 406 -4.01 20.98 1.73
N CYS A 407 -4.39 19.82 2.25
CA CYS A 407 -5.79 19.45 2.32
C CYS A 407 -6.47 20.16 3.50
N ILE A 408 -7.77 20.39 3.34
CA ILE A 408 -8.69 20.88 4.37
C ILE A 408 -9.87 19.93 4.50
N THR A 409 -10.59 20.01 5.61
CA THR A 409 -11.79 19.18 5.84
C THR A 409 -12.85 19.42 4.76
N VAL A 410 -13.65 18.40 4.47
CA VAL A 410 -14.80 18.51 3.56
C VAL A 410 -15.73 19.64 4.01
N GLU A 411 -15.96 19.74 5.32
CA GLU A 411 -16.85 20.69 5.95
C GLU A 411 -16.36 22.14 5.81
N ASP A 412 -15.04 22.37 5.93
CA ASP A 412 -14.43 23.68 5.71
C ASP A 412 -14.49 24.09 4.23
N ALA A 413 -14.16 23.18 3.31
CA ALA A 413 -14.25 23.44 1.87
C ALA A 413 -15.69 23.78 1.43
N GLU A 414 -16.68 23.02 1.90
CA GLU A 414 -18.08 23.28 1.60
C GLU A 414 -18.61 24.54 2.30
N MET A 415 -18.14 24.86 3.51
CA MET A 415 -18.45 26.12 4.17
C MET A 415 -17.94 27.30 3.34
N MET A 416 -16.69 27.26 2.88
CA MET A 416 -16.10 28.29 2.02
C MET A 416 -16.86 28.40 0.69
N SER A 417 -17.21 27.28 0.07
CA SER A 417 -18.05 27.24 -1.14
C SER A 417 -19.40 27.96 -0.92
N ARG A 418 -20.12 27.65 0.17
CA ARG A 418 -21.38 28.34 0.55
C ARG A 418 -21.20 29.82 0.95
N MET A 419 -19.98 30.27 1.26
CA MET A 419 -19.66 31.69 1.47
C MET A 419 -19.37 32.39 0.14
N SER A 420 -18.55 31.78 -0.71
CA SER A 420 -18.18 32.29 -2.04
C SER A 420 -19.41 32.43 -2.95
N LEU A 421 -20.27 31.41 -3.02
CA LEU A 421 -21.48 31.40 -3.87
C LEU A 421 -22.49 32.52 -3.55
N ARG A 422 -22.44 33.09 -2.34
CA ARG A 422 -23.28 34.23 -1.92
C ARG A 422 -22.51 35.56 -1.86
N GLY A 423 -21.35 35.64 -2.51
CA GLY A 423 -20.54 36.86 -2.60
C GLY A 423 -19.89 37.30 -1.29
N THR A 424 -19.75 36.40 -0.31
CA THR A 424 -19.04 36.74 0.94
C THR A 424 -17.54 36.64 0.72
N LYS A 425 -16.81 37.75 0.93
CA LYS A 425 -15.34 37.76 0.91
C LYS A 425 -14.79 36.84 2.00
N ILE A 426 -13.77 36.06 1.63
CA ILE A 426 -13.07 35.13 2.51
C ILE A 426 -11.60 35.52 2.49
N VAL A 427 -10.98 35.69 3.67
CA VAL A 427 -9.54 35.91 3.81
C VAL A 427 -8.98 34.84 4.74
N VAL A 428 -7.92 34.17 4.32
CA VAL A 428 -7.25 33.11 5.10
C VAL A 428 -5.80 33.50 5.33
N HIS A 429 -5.35 33.28 6.56
CA HIS A 429 -3.94 33.21 6.92
C HIS A 429 -3.53 31.74 6.99
N LEU A 430 -2.55 31.34 6.19
CA LEU A 430 -1.96 30.00 6.14
C LEU A 430 -0.50 30.07 6.59
N ARG A 431 -0.08 29.12 7.42
CA ARG A 431 1.33 28.91 7.77
C ARG A 431 1.66 27.42 7.73
N MET A 432 2.76 27.07 7.06
CA MET A 432 3.28 25.71 6.95
C MET A 432 4.80 25.72 7.15
N GLY A 433 5.30 24.87 8.03
CA GLY A 433 6.72 24.79 8.41
C GLY A 433 7.54 23.72 7.70
N ALA A 434 7.05 23.20 6.57
CA ALA A 434 7.57 22.02 5.90
C ALA A 434 9.02 22.16 5.39
N LYS A 435 9.78 21.07 5.44
CA LYS A 435 11.19 21.01 5.06
C LYS A 435 11.50 19.78 4.23
N THR A 436 12.26 19.96 3.16
CA THR A 436 12.86 18.88 2.40
C THR A 436 14.35 18.82 2.71
N TYR A 437 14.84 17.62 2.99
CA TYR A 437 16.25 17.31 3.22
C TYR A 437 16.77 16.45 2.05
N PRO A 438 18.10 16.22 1.95
CA PRO A 438 18.64 15.24 1.00
C PRO A 438 18.07 13.83 1.25
N ASP A 439 17.93 13.03 0.20
CA ASP A 439 17.48 11.64 0.28
C ASP A 439 18.21 10.85 1.37
N SER A 440 17.45 10.15 2.20
CA SER A 440 17.95 9.31 3.28
C SER A 440 18.12 7.86 2.81
N LEU A 441 19.06 7.15 3.45
CA LEU A 441 19.18 5.70 3.31
C LEU A 441 18.17 5.03 4.25
N SER A 442 17.40 4.10 3.71
CA SER A 442 16.45 3.23 4.41
C SER A 442 16.51 1.82 3.80
N PHE A 443 15.57 0.92 4.12
CA PHE A 443 15.62 -0.49 3.69
C PHE A 443 14.26 -1.14 3.45
N ASN A 444 14.09 -1.84 2.32
CA ASN A 444 13.07 -2.88 2.22
C ASN A 444 13.46 -4.04 3.16
N THR A 445 12.47 -4.69 3.78
CA THR A 445 12.70 -5.86 4.64
C THR A 445 12.25 -7.14 3.92
N VAL A 446 13.12 -8.14 3.83
CA VAL A 446 12.86 -9.40 3.10
C VAL A 446 12.96 -10.59 4.05
N ALA A 447 12.07 -11.57 3.93
CA ALA A 447 12.11 -12.85 4.64
C ALA A 447 11.48 -13.97 3.80
N GLU A 448 11.85 -15.23 4.07
CA GLU A 448 11.47 -16.36 3.20
C GLU A 448 11.06 -17.63 3.96
N ILE A 449 10.34 -18.50 3.27
CA ILE A 449 10.38 -19.95 3.46
C ILE A 449 10.98 -20.53 2.18
N ALA A 450 12.21 -21.07 2.25
CA ALA A 450 12.90 -21.53 1.06
C ALA A 450 12.24 -22.78 0.45
N GLY A 451 12.09 -22.77 -0.88
CA GLY A 451 11.44 -23.85 -1.63
C GLY A 451 12.15 -25.19 -1.48
N SER A 452 11.38 -26.26 -1.38
CA SER A 452 11.89 -27.63 -1.22
C SER A 452 12.44 -28.24 -2.52
N LYS A 453 12.05 -27.71 -3.69
CA LYS A 453 12.35 -28.29 -5.00
C LYS A 453 12.88 -27.28 -6.03
N TYR A 454 12.35 -26.07 -5.99
CA TYR A 454 12.69 -24.94 -6.88
C TYR A 454 12.99 -23.69 -6.03
N PRO A 455 14.02 -23.71 -5.17
CA PRO A 455 14.31 -22.61 -4.25
C PRO A 455 14.64 -21.28 -4.95
N GLU A 456 15.02 -21.33 -6.23
CA GLU A 456 15.26 -20.17 -7.08
C GLU A 456 13.99 -19.49 -7.62
N GLN A 457 12.85 -20.19 -7.59
CA GLN A 457 11.54 -19.68 -8.03
C GLN A 457 10.79 -19.06 -6.86
N VAL A 458 10.10 -17.95 -7.09
CA VAL A 458 9.56 -17.08 -6.04
C VAL A 458 8.06 -16.85 -6.22
N VAL A 459 7.28 -17.15 -5.19
CA VAL A 459 5.97 -16.53 -4.95
C VAL A 459 6.18 -15.41 -3.95
N LEU A 460 5.87 -14.17 -4.34
CA LEU A 460 6.06 -12.99 -3.48
C LEU A 460 4.73 -12.56 -2.87
N VAL A 461 4.71 -12.35 -1.56
CA VAL A 461 3.62 -11.70 -0.81
C VAL A 461 4.14 -10.44 -0.14
N SER A 462 3.36 -9.37 -0.14
CA SER A 462 3.84 -8.06 0.30
C SER A 462 2.75 -7.07 0.74
N GLY A 463 3.24 -6.01 1.37
CA GLY A 463 2.58 -4.79 1.77
C GLY A 463 3.65 -3.76 2.16
N HIS A 464 3.34 -2.48 2.29
CA HIS A 464 4.35 -1.45 2.58
C HIS A 464 4.53 -1.20 4.08
N LEU A 465 5.77 -0.86 4.47
CA LEU A 465 6.14 -0.65 5.88
C LEU A 465 6.22 0.83 6.26
N ASP A 466 6.20 1.75 5.30
CA ASP A 466 5.97 3.16 5.60
C ASP A 466 4.48 3.45 5.87
N SER A 467 4.18 4.73 6.00
CA SER A 467 2.85 5.34 6.09
C SER A 467 3.03 6.86 6.01
N TRP A 468 1.96 7.63 5.83
CA TRP A 468 2.01 9.05 6.19
C TRP A 468 2.40 9.29 7.66
N ASP A 469 2.85 10.51 7.93
CA ASP A 469 3.27 11.01 9.25
C ASP A 469 2.09 11.35 10.19
N VAL A 470 0.91 10.78 9.94
CA VAL A 470 -0.33 10.97 10.72
C VAL A 470 -1.01 9.63 11.03
N GLY A 471 -1.84 9.61 12.07
CA GLY A 471 -2.48 8.37 12.52
C GLY A 471 -1.46 7.36 13.03
N GLN A 472 -1.63 6.09 12.67
CA GLN A 472 -0.74 4.98 12.98
C GLN A 472 -0.36 4.14 11.74
N GLY A 473 -0.84 4.48 10.54
CA GLY A 473 -0.67 3.65 9.34
C GLY A 473 -1.19 2.22 9.56
N ALA A 474 -2.37 2.07 10.13
CA ALA A 474 -2.87 0.79 10.65
C ALA A 474 -3.58 -0.04 9.59
N MET A 475 -4.33 0.60 8.69
CA MET A 475 -4.82 -0.05 7.46
C MET A 475 -3.94 0.25 6.25
N ASP A 476 -3.09 1.28 6.33
CA ASP A 476 -2.34 1.85 5.21
C ASP A 476 -0.84 1.98 5.59
N ASP A 477 0.00 0.95 5.36
CA ASP A 477 -0.36 -0.45 5.08
C ASP A 477 0.09 -1.42 6.20
N GLY A 478 -0.21 -1.05 7.45
CA GLY A 478 -0.04 -1.98 8.57
C GLY A 478 -0.83 -3.29 8.38
N GLY A 479 -1.98 -3.24 7.70
CA GLY A 479 -2.81 -4.40 7.41
C GLY A 479 -2.14 -5.41 6.48
N GLY A 480 -1.80 -4.99 5.26
CA GLY A 480 -1.20 -5.80 4.21
C GLY A 480 0.15 -6.37 4.59
N ALA A 481 1.01 -5.54 5.20
CA ALA A 481 2.30 -5.97 5.75
C ALA A 481 2.13 -7.12 6.77
N PHE A 482 1.15 -7.02 7.68
CA PHE A 482 0.98 -8.01 8.75
C PHE A 482 0.22 -9.27 8.33
N ILE A 483 -0.70 -9.22 7.36
CA ILE A 483 -1.26 -10.46 6.78
C ILE A 483 -0.23 -11.19 5.91
N SER A 484 0.71 -10.46 5.27
CA SER A 484 1.79 -11.06 4.49
C SER A 484 2.83 -11.74 5.39
N TRP A 485 3.18 -11.14 6.55
CA TRP A 485 3.97 -11.83 7.58
C TRP A 485 3.20 -13.04 8.18
N GLU A 486 1.91 -12.89 8.45
CA GLU A 486 1.08 -13.97 8.99
C GLU A 486 1.00 -15.16 8.02
N ALA A 487 1.01 -14.94 6.70
CA ALA A 487 1.01 -16.02 5.72
C ALA A 487 2.23 -16.95 5.85
N LEU A 488 3.46 -16.40 5.94
CA LEU A 488 4.64 -17.21 6.21
C LEU A 488 4.56 -17.86 7.59
N SER A 489 4.03 -17.15 8.59
CA SER A 489 3.87 -17.67 9.96
C SER A 489 2.97 -18.91 10.01
N LEU A 490 1.84 -18.89 9.30
CA LEU A 490 0.86 -19.98 9.23
C LEU A 490 1.41 -21.22 8.51
N ILE A 491 2.09 -21.04 7.37
CA ILE A 491 2.75 -22.15 6.64
C ILE A 491 3.81 -22.82 7.52
N LYS A 492 4.61 -22.02 8.25
CA LYS A 492 5.58 -22.55 9.20
C LYS A 492 4.94 -23.27 10.38
N ASP A 493 3.87 -22.73 10.96
CA ASP A 493 3.14 -23.34 12.09
C ASP A 493 2.54 -24.72 11.76
N LEU A 494 2.17 -24.93 10.50
CA LEU A 494 1.66 -26.21 9.98
C LEU A 494 2.79 -27.18 9.58
N GLY A 495 4.05 -26.76 9.64
CA GLY A 495 5.20 -27.56 9.21
C GLY A 495 5.25 -27.78 7.69
N LEU A 496 4.56 -26.95 6.92
CA LEU A 496 4.53 -27.03 5.46
C LEU A 496 5.79 -26.40 4.86
N ARG A 497 6.25 -26.92 3.71
CA ARG A 497 7.30 -26.31 2.91
C ARG A 497 6.96 -26.44 1.42
N PRO A 498 6.58 -25.35 0.73
CA PRO A 498 6.23 -25.40 -0.70
C PRO A 498 7.41 -25.83 -1.58
N LYS A 499 7.15 -26.21 -2.83
CA LYS A 499 8.18 -26.49 -3.85
C LYS A 499 9.02 -25.25 -4.17
N ARG A 500 8.38 -24.09 -4.37
CA ARG A 500 8.99 -22.77 -4.63
C ARG A 500 9.23 -21.99 -3.34
N THR A 501 10.09 -20.98 -3.38
CA THR A 501 10.31 -20.08 -2.25
C THR A 501 9.13 -19.14 -2.10
N LEU A 502 8.54 -19.11 -0.90
CA LEU A 502 7.55 -18.10 -0.52
C LEU A 502 8.31 -16.93 0.13
N ARG A 503 8.33 -15.77 -0.53
CA ARG A 503 9.08 -14.57 -0.11
C ARG A 503 8.10 -13.50 0.39
N LEU A 504 8.31 -13.04 1.62
CA LEU A 504 7.78 -11.78 2.11
C LEU A 504 8.72 -10.65 1.65
N VAL A 505 8.15 -9.58 1.10
CA VAL A 505 8.82 -8.27 1.08
C VAL A 505 7.93 -7.24 1.74
N LEU A 506 8.53 -6.44 2.62
CA LEU A 506 7.92 -5.25 3.20
C LEU A 506 8.57 -4.04 2.56
N TRP A 507 7.80 -3.27 1.81
CA TRP A 507 8.28 -2.16 1.00
C TRP A 507 8.58 -0.92 1.84
N THR A 508 9.21 0.07 1.21
CA THR A 508 9.61 1.32 1.86
C THR A 508 9.65 2.46 0.85
N GLY A 509 8.91 3.51 1.15
CA GLY A 509 8.65 4.63 0.25
C GLY A 509 7.57 4.32 -0.79
N GLU A 510 6.58 3.48 -0.47
CA GLU A 510 5.36 3.34 -1.29
C GLU A 510 4.71 4.72 -1.43
N GLU A 511 4.53 5.40 -0.30
CA GLU A 511 3.74 6.62 -0.12
C GLU A 511 4.33 7.83 -0.90
N GLN A 512 5.55 7.69 -1.45
CA GLN A 512 6.21 8.66 -2.33
C GLN A 512 6.32 8.18 -3.80
N GLY A 513 5.56 7.15 -4.18
CA GLY A 513 5.46 6.59 -5.53
C GLY A 513 6.27 5.30 -5.74
N GLY A 514 6.23 4.36 -4.79
CA GLY A 514 6.81 3.01 -4.93
C GLY A 514 8.34 3.00 -5.04
N VAL A 515 9.03 3.79 -4.21
CA VAL A 515 10.49 4.00 -4.30
C VAL A 515 11.25 2.71 -4.01
N GLY A 516 10.91 2.02 -2.92
CA GLY A 516 11.51 0.75 -2.50
C GLY A 516 11.31 -0.37 -3.50
N ALA A 517 10.08 -0.57 -3.99
CA ALA A 517 9.82 -1.63 -4.95
C ALA A 517 10.39 -1.34 -6.34
N LYS A 518 10.40 -0.06 -6.77
CA LYS A 518 11.12 0.34 -7.98
C LYS A 518 12.59 -0.07 -7.90
N GLN A 519 13.26 0.17 -6.77
CA GLN A 519 14.65 -0.21 -6.61
C GLN A 519 14.82 -1.74 -6.55
N TYR A 520 13.99 -2.44 -5.78
CA TYR A 520 13.99 -3.91 -5.72
C TYR A 520 13.80 -4.53 -7.11
N TYR A 521 12.81 -4.07 -7.88
CA TYR A 521 12.63 -4.48 -9.27
C TYR A 521 13.89 -4.23 -10.12
N GLN A 522 14.59 -3.09 -9.99
CA GLN A 522 15.85 -2.89 -10.73
C GLN A 522 16.94 -3.90 -10.36
N LEU A 523 17.01 -4.32 -9.10
CA LEU A 523 17.99 -5.29 -8.60
C LEU A 523 17.67 -6.74 -9.01
N HIS A 524 16.39 -7.11 -9.06
CA HIS A 524 15.96 -8.51 -9.23
C HIS A 524 15.41 -8.87 -10.62
N LYS A 525 15.07 -7.90 -11.48
CA LYS A 525 14.48 -8.13 -12.82
C LYS A 525 15.31 -8.97 -13.78
N GLU A 526 16.62 -9.14 -13.56
CA GLU A 526 17.43 -10.03 -14.42
C GLU A 526 16.96 -11.49 -14.33
N ASN A 527 16.37 -11.88 -13.19
CA ASN A 527 15.77 -13.19 -12.95
C ASN A 527 14.23 -13.14 -12.97
N ILE A 528 13.62 -12.22 -13.74
CA ILE A 528 12.15 -12.05 -13.80
C ILE A 528 11.40 -13.32 -14.22
N SER A 529 12.05 -14.26 -14.91
CA SER A 529 11.50 -15.59 -15.23
C SER A 529 11.23 -16.47 -14.00
N ASN A 530 11.84 -16.17 -12.85
CA ASN A 530 11.74 -16.98 -11.65
C ASN A 530 10.56 -16.59 -10.75
N PHE A 531 9.98 -15.40 -10.93
CA PHE A 531 8.83 -14.94 -10.15
C PHE A 531 7.54 -15.55 -10.71
N ASP A 532 6.90 -16.44 -9.96
CA ASP A 532 5.66 -17.12 -10.38
C ASP A 532 4.47 -16.15 -10.34
N ILE A 533 4.34 -15.46 -9.22
CA ILE A 533 3.36 -14.39 -8.98
C ILE A 533 3.94 -13.38 -7.98
N VAL A 534 3.52 -12.13 -8.10
CA VAL A 534 3.71 -11.08 -7.09
C VAL A 534 2.36 -10.68 -6.49
N MET A 535 2.28 -10.54 -5.17
CA MET A 535 1.02 -10.29 -4.46
C MET A 535 1.16 -9.12 -3.48
N GLU A 536 0.18 -8.20 -3.49
CA GLU A 536 0.15 -6.98 -2.68
C GLU A 536 -1.23 -6.71 -2.06
N SER A 537 -1.27 -6.28 -0.81
CA SER A 537 -2.51 -6.00 -0.08
C SER A 537 -2.55 -4.55 0.44
N ASP A 538 -2.61 -3.58 -0.46
CA ASP A 538 -2.48 -2.15 -0.16
C ASP A 538 -3.83 -1.37 -0.25
N ALA A 539 -4.87 -1.95 0.34
CA ALA A 539 -6.23 -1.36 0.33
C ALA A 539 -6.97 -1.62 1.65
N GLY A 540 -6.22 -1.66 2.75
CA GLY A 540 -6.68 -2.15 4.04
C GLY A 540 -6.99 -3.65 4.05
N THR A 541 -7.43 -4.14 5.21
CA THR A 541 -7.68 -5.57 5.47
C THR A 541 -9.10 -5.81 5.99
N PHE A 542 -10.08 -5.25 5.27
CA PHE A 542 -11.50 -5.44 5.52
C PHE A 542 -11.98 -6.83 5.06
N LYS A 543 -13.26 -7.13 5.27
CA LYS A 543 -13.87 -8.41 4.89
C LYS A 543 -13.55 -8.74 3.40
N PRO A 544 -12.82 -9.83 3.11
CA PRO A 544 -12.47 -10.19 1.75
C PRO A 544 -13.66 -10.83 1.01
N SER A 545 -13.72 -10.64 -0.31
CA SER A 545 -14.55 -11.44 -1.22
C SER A 545 -13.71 -12.27 -2.21
N GLY A 546 -12.44 -11.92 -2.42
CA GLY A 546 -11.58 -12.63 -3.34
C GLY A 546 -10.27 -11.92 -3.63
N LEU A 547 -9.81 -12.02 -4.88
CA LEU A 547 -8.59 -11.36 -5.37
C LEU A 547 -8.84 -10.58 -6.67
N GLY A 548 -8.21 -9.42 -6.80
CA GLY A 548 -7.89 -8.86 -8.12
C GLY A 548 -6.76 -9.68 -8.75
N PHE A 549 -6.83 -9.97 -10.06
CA PHE A 549 -5.79 -10.75 -10.74
C PHE A 549 -5.41 -10.16 -12.10
N SER A 550 -4.10 -10.11 -12.38
CA SER A 550 -3.48 -9.72 -13.65
C SER A 550 -2.61 -10.87 -14.17
N GLY A 551 -2.84 -11.32 -15.41
CA GLY A 551 -2.13 -12.45 -16.01
C GLY A 551 -2.84 -12.98 -17.26
N SER A 552 -2.32 -14.07 -17.82
CA SER A 552 -2.93 -14.79 -18.95
C SER A 552 -4.34 -15.33 -18.61
N ALA A 553 -5.13 -15.66 -19.64
CA ALA A 553 -6.46 -16.24 -19.43
C ALA A 553 -6.35 -17.63 -18.77
N GLU A 554 -5.36 -18.40 -19.20
CA GLU A 554 -5.00 -19.71 -18.67
C GLU A 554 -4.61 -19.64 -17.18
N ALA A 555 -3.77 -18.66 -16.80
CA ALA A 555 -3.43 -18.45 -15.39
C ALA A 555 -4.64 -17.98 -14.57
N ARG A 556 -5.52 -17.15 -15.14
CA ARG A 556 -6.76 -16.71 -14.47
C ARG A 556 -7.68 -17.88 -14.18
N ASP A 557 -7.82 -18.84 -15.08
CA ASP A 557 -8.67 -20.01 -14.86
C ASP A 557 -8.06 -20.98 -13.83
N ILE A 558 -6.72 -21.09 -13.76
CA ILE A 558 -6.02 -21.78 -12.67
C ILE A 558 -6.31 -21.08 -11.33
N VAL A 559 -6.14 -19.75 -11.25
CA VAL A 559 -6.40 -18.99 -10.02
C VAL A 559 -7.86 -19.10 -9.58
N LYS A 560 -8.83 -19.06 -10.49
CA LYS A 560 -10.25 -19.32 -10.17
C LYS A 560 -10.46 -20.69 -9.51
N GLU A 561 -9.81 -21.74 -10.02
CA GLU A 561 -9.91 -23.07 -9.40
C GLU A 561 -9.28 -23.07 -8.00
N ILE A 562 -8.11 -22.44 -7.80
CA ILE A 562 -7.49 -22.28 -6.47
C ILE A 562 -8.44 -21.56 -5.51
N MET A 563 -9.12 -20.50 -5.96
CA MET A 563 -10.06 -19.75 -5.13
C MET A 563 -11.28 -20.57 -4.70
N THR A 564 -11.62 -21.69 -5.36
CA THR A 564 -12.70 -22.59 -4.88
C THR A 564 -12.39 -23.20 -3.52
N LEU A 565 -11.10 -23.36 -3.16
CA LEU A 565 -10.64 -23.86 -1.87
C LEU A 565 -11.05 -22.94 -0.70
N LEU A 566 -11.37 -21.67 -0.98
CA LEU A 566 -11.82 -20.65 -0.02
C LEU A 566 -13.34 -20.60 0.17
N GLN A 567 -14.10 -21.53 -0.43
CA GLN A 567 -15.54 -21.67 -0.23
C GLN A 567 -15.97 -21.68 1.26
N PRO A 568 -15.25 -22.34 2.21
CA PRO A 568 -15.62 -22.34 3.62
C PRO A 568 -15.69 -20.95 4.28
N ILE A 569 -15.01 -19.95 3.72
CA ILE A 569 -15.03 -18.56 4.19
C ILE A 569 -15.71 -17.58 3.23
N ASN A 570 -16.29 -18.08 2.12
CA ASN A 570 -17.01 -17.30 1.11
C ASN A 570 -16.19 -16.12 0.54
N ALA A 571 -14.92 -16.38 0.24
CA ALA A 571 -14.01 -15.43 -0.42
C ALA A 571 -13.41 -16.05 -1.70
N THR A 572 -14.28 -16.40 -2.65
CA THR A 572 -13.98 -17.24 -3.82
C THR A 572 -13.81 -16.48 -5.13
N ASP A 573 -14.01 -15.16 -5.13
CA ASP A 573 -14.12 -14.37 -6.36
C ASP A 573 -12.73 -14.08 -6.98
N VAL A 574 -12.69 -13.97 -8.31
CA VAL A 574 -11.52 -13.46 -9.05
C VAL A 574 -11.98 -12.29 -9.91
N TYR A 575 -11.51 -11.10 -9.57
CA TYR A 575 -11.84 -9.84 -10.23
C TYR A 575 -10.84 -9.53 -11.36
N ASP A 576 -11.28 -8.68 -12.29
CA ASP A 576 -10.44 -8.25 -13.41
C ASP A 576 -9.44 -7.20 -12.94
N THR A 577 -8.17 -7.42 -13.32
CA THR A 577 -6.98 -6.64 -12.89
C THR A 577 -6.63 -6.81 -11.42
N ALA A 578 -5.35 -7.02 -11.14
CA ALA A 578 -4.73 -6.72 -9.86
C ALA A 578 -4.23 -5.28 -9.88
N ASP A 579 -4.17 -4.67 -8.70
CA ASP A 579 -3.66 -3.31 -8.46
C ASP A 579 -2.63 -3.36 -7.32
N GLY A 580 -1.80 -2.33 -7.20
CA GLY A 580 -0.73 -2.26 -6.20
C GLY A 580 0.50 -1.55 -6.74
N THR A 581 0.90 -0.47 -6.06
CA THR A 581 1.99 0.42 -6.51
C THR A 581 3.32 -0.31 -6.64
N ASP A 582 3.63 -1.19 -5.69
CA ASP A 582 4.95 -1.80 -5.58
C ASP A 582 5.06 -3.06 -6.45
N ILE A 583 3.94 -3.76 -6.73
CA ILE A 583 3.92 -4.86 -7.71
C ILE A 583 3.75 -4.40 -9.18
N ALA A 584 3.38 -3.15 -9.44
CA ALA A 584 3.10 -2.64 -10.79
C ALA A 584 4.25 -2.82 -11.81
N TYR A 585 5.52 -2.67 -11.38
CA TYR A 585 6.68 -2.84 -12.25
C TYR A 585 6.83 -4.28 -12.78
N TRP A 586 6.46 -5.26 -11.97
CA TRP A 586 6.51 -6.68 -12.31
C TRP A 586 5.36 -7.08 -13.23
N MET A 587 4.15 -6.59 -12.94
CA MET A 587 2.96 -6.82 -13.77
C MET A 587 3.13 -6.27 -15.19
N ARG A 588 3.67 -5.05 -15.32
CA ARG A 588 3.95 -4.42 -16.62
C ARG A 588 4.92 -5.24 -17.48
N ASP A 589 5.85 -5.94 -16.83
CA ASP A 589 6.89 -6.75 -17.47
C ASP A 589 6.48 -8.24 -17.57
N GLY A 590 5.20 -8.56 -17.36
CA GLY A 590 4.60 -9.86 -17.68
C GLY A 590 4.68 -10.92 -16.57
N VAL A 591 4.98 -10.54 -15.32
CA VAL A 591 4.78 -11.43 -14.17
C VAL A 591 3.31 -11.35 -13.73
N PRO A 592 2.62 -12.48 -13.49
CA PRO A 592 1.29 -12.46 -12.89
C PRO A 592 1.25 -11.67 -11.58
N GLY A 593 0.19 -10.91 -11.36
CA GLY A 593 -0.04 -10.12 -10.16
C GLY A 593 -1.37 -10.45 -9.51
N ALA A 594 -1.43 -10.40 -8.18
CA ALA A 594 -2.70 -10.49 -7.44
C ALA A 594 -2.77 -9.42 -6.33
N SER A 595 -3.99 -8.96 -6.06
CA SER A 595 -4.25 -8.05 -4.94
C SER A 595 -5.45 -8.47 -4.12
N LEU A 596 -5.44 -8.17 -2.82
CA LEU A 596 -6.54 -8.51 -1.92
C LEU A 596 -7.81 -7.72 -2.30
N TYR A 597 -8.89 -8.42 -2.63
CA TYR A 597 -10.17 -7.77 -2.92
C TYR A 597 -11.12 -7.87 -1.72
N ASN A 598 -11.45 -6.71 -1.14
CA ASN A 598 -12.20 -6.61 0.11
C ASN A 598 -13.17 -5.40 0.15
N ASP A 599 -13.95 -5.28 1.24
CA ASP A 599 -14.94 -4.22 1.44
C ASP A 599 -14.32 -2.85 1.78
N ILE A 600 -13.76 -2.18 0.78
CA ILE A 600 -13.11 -0.85 0.90
C ILE A 600 -14.07 0.33 1.12
N ASN A 601 -15.37 0.11 1.38
CA ASN A 601 -16.37 1.19 1.49
C ASN A 601 -16.03 2.27 2.54
N LYS A 602 -15.19 1.92 3.53
CA LYS A 602 -14.72 2.82 4.60
C LYS A 602 -13.26 3.25 4.46
N TYR A 603 -12.51 2.76 3.48
CA TYR A 603 -11.07 3.05 3.34
C TYR A 603 -10.83 4.56 3.24
N PHE A 604 -11.50 5.20 2.28
CA PHE A 604 -11.44 6.66 2.08
C PHE A 604 -12.23 7.49 3.11
N TRP A 605 -12.55 6.92 4.29
CA TRP A 605 -12.96 7.68 5.48
C TRP A 605 -11.78 7.96 6.42
N PHE A 606 -10.69 7.17 6.32
CA PHE A 606 -9.55 7.22 7.24
C PHE A 606 -8.20 7.35 6.52
N HIS A 607 -8.09 6.87 5.28
CA HIS A 607 -6.84 6.79 4.50
C HIS A 607 -6.12 8.14 4.42
N HIS A 608 -4.82 8.15 4.70
CA HIS A 608 -3.98 9.35 4.84
C HIS A 608 -4.46 10.38 5.89
N SER A 609 -5.11 9.97 6.98
CA SER A 609 -5.59 10.91 8.03
C SER A 609 -5.22 10.46 9.44
N GLN A 610 -5.41 11.36 10.41
CA GLN A 610 -5.29 11.02 11.84
C GLN A 610 -6.27 9.91 12.31
N GLY A 611 -7.29 9.60 11.50
CA GLY A 611 -8.24 8.53 11.79
C GLY A 611 -7.74 7.12 11.47
N ASP A 612 -6.69 6.97 10.65
CA ASP A 612 -6.10 5.64 10.39
C ASP A 612 -5.36 5.15 11.65
N THR A 613 -6.03 4.25 12.37
CA THR A 613 -5.64 3.73 13.68
C THR A 613 -6.16 2.30 13.82
N MET A 614 -5.72 1.57 14.84
CA MET A 614 -6.25 0.23 15.13
C MET A 614 -7.78 0.18 15.30
N THR A 615 -8.44 1.31 15.53
CA THR A 615 -9.92 1.42 15.58
C THR A 615 -10.61 1.05 14.26
N VAL A 616 -9.88 1.18 13.13
CA VAL A 616 -10.41 0.87 11.79
C VAL A 616 -10.35 -0.64 11.48
N GLN A 617 -9.44 -1.36 12.13
CA GLN A 617 -9.20 -2.78 11.89
C GLN A 617 -10.19 -3.68 12.65
N ASP A 618 -10.61 -4.78 12.04
CA ASP A 618 -11.41 -5.83 12.67
C ASP A 618 -10.61 -7.13 12.72
N PRO A 619 -10.36 -7.73 13.90
CA PRO A 619 -9.53 -8.92 14.03
C PRO A 619 -10.09 -10.12 13.27
N ASN A 620 -11.41 -10.28 13.18
CA ASN A 620 -12.02 -11.37 12.42
C ASN A 620 -11.80 -11.17 10.91
N GLN A 621 -11.89 -9.94 10.42
CA GLN A 621 -11.66 -9.62 9.02
C GLN A 621 -10.19 -9.84 8.64
N MET A 622 -9.25 -9.42 9.50
CA MET A 622 -7.82 -9.71 9.32
C MET A 622 -7.51 -11.22 9.30
N ASN A 623 -8.19 -12.03 10.12
CA ASN A 623 -8.06 -13.50 10.08
C ASN A 623 -8.51 -14.09 8.74
N LEU A 624 -9.62 -13.58 8.18
CA LEU A 624 -10.11 -14.00 6.86
C LEU A 624 -9.14 -13.57 5.76
N CYS A 625 -8.60 -12.35 5.82
CA CYS A 625 -7.60 -11.87 4.87
C CYS A 625 -6.34 -12.74 4.90
N ALA A 626 -5.79 -13.00 6.09
CA ALA A 626 -4.65 -13.89 6.26
C ALA A 626 -4.92 -15.29 5.72
N ALA A 627 -6.12 -15.86 5.94
CA ALA A 627 -6.49 -17.16 5.38
C ALA A 627 -6.51 -17.16 3.84
N VAL A 628 -7.15 -16.17 3.19
CA VAL A 628 -7.15 -16.01 1.72
C VAL A 628 -5.72 -15.92 1.19
N TRP A 629 -4.93 -15.00 1.77
CA TRP A 629 -3.56 -14.72 1.35
C TRP A 629 -2.67 -15.96 1.42
N THR A 630 -2.76 -16.69 2.54
CA THR A 630 -1.95 -17.89 2.81
C THR A 630 -2.31 -19.06 1.91
N VAL A 631 -3.61 -19.33 1.71
CA VAL A 631 -4.05 -20.46 0.87
C VAL A 631 -3.58 -20.26 -0.57
N VAL A 632 -3.80 -19.07 -1.14
CA VAL A 632 -3.47 -18.81 -2.53
C VAL A 632 -1.96 -18.81 -2.75
N SER A 633 -1.20 -18.08 -1.92
CA SER A 633 0.26 -18.02 -2.08
C SER A 633 0.92 -19.38 -1.87
N TYR A 634 0.44 -20.19 -0.92
CA TYR A 634 0.96 -21.55 -0.71
C TYR A 634 0.65 -22.49 -1.88
N VAL A 635 -0.60 -22.51 -2.37
CA VAL A 635 -0.98 -23.44 -3.45
C VAL A 635 -0.20 -23.13 -4.72
N ILE A 636 -0.05 -21.86 -5.10
CA ILE A 636 0.79 -21.46 -6.24
C ILE A 636 2.27 -21.86 -6.01
N ALA A 637 2.79 -21.66 -4.79
CA ALA A 637 4.18 -22.01 -4.47
C ALA A 637 4.44 -23.53 -4.45
N ASP A 638 3.41 -24.36 -4.21
CA ASP A 638 3.54 -25.81 -4.08
C ASP A 638 3.04 -26.59 -5.32
N MET A 639 2.30 -25.96 -6.22
CA MET A 639 1.96 -26.53 -7.53
C MET A 639 3.23 -26.93 -8.31
N GLU A 640 3.17 -28.03 -9.04
CA GLU A 640 4.33 -28.55 -9.77
C GLU A 640 4.86 -27.58 -10.83
N ASP A 641 3.95 -26.96 -11.60
CA ASP A 641 4.25 -26.03 -12.68
C ASP A 641 3.95 -24.59 -12.25
N MET A 642 4.67 -23.61 -12.80
CA MET A 642 4.38 -22.17 -12.59
C MET A 642 3.11 -21.76 -13.34
N LEU A 643 2.52 -20.63 -12.97
CA LEU A 643 1.45 -20.01 -13.73
C LEU A 643 1.91 -19.67 -15.16
N PRO A 644 1.10 -19.96 -16.20
CA PRO A 644 1.43 -19.64 -17.58
C PRO A 644 1.40 -18.12 -17.82
N ARG A 645 2.35 -17.62 -18.62
CA ARG A 645 2.50 -16.20 -18.98
C ARG A 645 2.10 -15.94 -20.41
#